data_AF-A0A5E5AVG0-F1
#
_entry.id   AF-A0A5E5AVG0-F1
#
_cell.length_a   1.000
_cell.length_b   1.000
_cell.length_c   1.000
_cell.angle_alpha   90.00
_cell.angle_beta   90.00
_cell.angle_gamma   90.00
#
_symmetry.space_group_name_H-M   'P 1'
#
loop_
_entity.id
_entity.type
_entity.pdbx_description
1 polymer ?
#
loop_
_entity_poly.entity_id
_entity_poly.type
_entity_poly.pdbx_seq_one_letter_code
_entity_poly.pdbx_strand_id
1 'polypeptide(L)'
;MMHANTPTITSIDPRGQPVRTVAYHQRVASDPLETRIERQSLDARGHAVSKWDARNGVEPSERTTYSVSGSPVHDDHADAGWQVSLMGDAGQRLTAWDARGNRHRMAYDEQQRAVAVFQTPAGSAEECIGRMTYGGPDAASLNGCNQILRHDDTAGTLTHVWFDLSGQPGEQHRQFLTKIDTPDWPEAIDERDALLEDTIFETRWARDATASVVAQTDAAGNTQTMALGVDGTLHEITLRLSTGDVHRLAHDFVHDARGRVVMQTLGNDAVTQAVYDTASDRLTHIVTTSPEGKVLQDLTYRHDPVGNVVSVDDATLPARHWRNARSDGTQTFVYDTLYQLVEATGREAGPSSPAPGLPDWQSVDDDTLTTPYTRRYTYDASGNLLELVHSAGASRVGWTQRMAVSERSNRSVIWGHGDPAPDVDAAFDACGNLRELVSGQPMTWNAGNRLDTVTHVTRDDGNDDNERYAYDAAGQRVRKVTRQQASGTAHEFETRYLPGVELRRNTATNEILSVPSVEAGRVSIHALIWSTGRPSAVPNGQVRYLLSDLAGSIGLELDEDAQRISVEGYFPFGGTAWRAARSTIEADYRTVRYSGRTRDATGLYDYGQRYYAPWLHRWIHPDPAGNVDGLNRFRFAMNSPMTMSDSTGMQAVRLVYGYTDDRTPYMAIKDAQEQATGNATVRLAIADLNNALGITDRQAYNAIHDGINVTRAHIDNLVSYVPALHVETATTLLTSWAGYIKEHSHRLSLERKTEDYDHEERFDFLRNLVRKNTSSGGHSLANVIANSEGGIPIHATLSKRRMKKINERLYEVLFKYATDLERGEISTGTDLIGGLLGNALNNRFFRQTSKLGLSWAYSDDSPIENAEFLTYGTDRRTGQIYDLSYYQTAEKGDLHDERNRMEIGTAGTRYFPITHSELRHVRRQGYPIIRIERPLQR
;
A
#
# COMPACT_ATOMS: atom_id res chain seq x y z
N MET A 1 -7.97 27.01 -11.48
CA MET A 1 -8.10 25.61 -10.99
C MET A 1 -6.80 25.27 -10.30
N MET A 2 -6.84 24.65 -9.12
CA MET A 2 -5.66 24.39 -8.29
C MET A 2 -4.63 23.46 -8.97
N HIS A 3 -5.08 22.38 -9.61
CA HIS A 3 -4.18 21.40 -10.27
C HIS A 3 -3.90 21.71 -11.76
N ALA A 4 -4.25 22.90 -12.24
CA ALA A 4 -3.96 23.25 -13.62
C ALA A 4 -2.45 23.49 -13.78
N ASN A 5 -1.84 22.86 -14.79
CA ASN A 5 -0.41 22.99 -15.11
C ASN A 5 0.53 22.56 -13.97
N THR A 6 0.16 21.54 -13.20
CA THR A 6 1.02 20.93 -12.17
C THR A 6 1.45 19.49 -12.51
N PRO A 7 2.04 19.21 -13.69
CA PRO A 7 2.51 17.87 -14.03
C PRO A 7 3.78 17.50 -13.24
N THR A 8 4.03 16.22 -13.07
CA THR A 8 5.37 15.74 -12.68
C THR A 8 6.17 15.47 -13.96
N ILE A 9 7.34 16.09 -14.08
CA ILE A 9 8.21 15.97 -15.25
C ILE A 9 9.52 15.31 -14.87
N THR A 10 9.90 14.26 -15.59
CA THR A 10 11.24 13.65 -15.47
C THR A 10 12.13 14.15 -16.59
N SER A 11 13.28 14.72 -16.24
CA SER A 11 14.34 15.10 -17.17
C SER A 11 15.37 14.00 -17.25
N ILE A 12 15.81 13.70 -18.48
CA ILE A 12 16.79 12.66 -18.79
C ILE A 12 18.07 13.29 -19.37
N ASP A 13 19.21 12.63 -19.13
CA ASP A 13 20.47 12.97 -19.77
C ASP A 13 20.59 12.35 -21.19
N PRO A 14 21.66 12.63 -21.95
CA PRO A 14 21.86 12.05 -23.29
C PRO A 14 21.98 10.52 -23.33
N ARG A 15 22.11 9.84 -22.19
CA ARG A 15 22.14 8.38 -22.06
C ARG A 15 20.75 7.80 -21.76
N GLY A 16 19.72 8.64 -21.72
CA GLY A 16 18.35 8.24 -21.37
C GLY A 16 18.13 8.06 -19.87
N GLN A 17 19.11 8.42 -19.04
CA GLN A 17 19.02 8.21 -17.59
C GLN A 17 18.31 9.39 -16.91
N PRO A 18 17.39 9.15 -15.97
CA PRO A 18 16.73 10.23 -15.24
C PRO A 18 17.76 11.00 -14.41
N VAL A 19 17.73 12.34 -14.48
CA VAL A 19 18.64 13.21 -13.70
C VAL A 19 17.90 14.19 -12.82
N ARG A 20 16.63 14.50 -13.15
CA ARG A 20 15.78 15.37 -12.32
C ARG A 20 14.33 14.95 -12.41
N THR A 21 13.63 15.10 -11.29
CA THR A 21 12.17 15.08 -11.24
C THR A 21 11.71 16.45 -10.80
N VAL A 22 10.86 17.09 -11.60
CA VAL A 22 10.30 18.42 -11.36
C VAL A 22 8.81 18.26 -11.09
N ALA A 23 8.39 18.57 -9.88
CA ALA A 23 6.98 18.73 -9.53
C ALA A 23 6.66 20.22 -9.34
N TYR A 24 5.39 20.58 -9.48
CA TYR A 24 4.95 21.96 -9.27
C TYR A 24 3.96 22.03 -8.10
N HIS A 25 4.33 22.85 -7.11
CA HIS A 25 3.65 22.99 -5.84
C HIS A 25 2.85 24.30 -5.77
N GLN A 26 1.58 24.19 -5.39
CA GLN A 26 0.73 25.27 -4.89
C GLN A 26 -0.06 24.74 -3.70
N ARG A 27 -0.05 25.49 -2.59
CA ARG A 27 -0.84 25.15 -1.40
C ARG A 27 -2.30 25.57 -1.57
N VAL A 28 -2.55 26.75 -2.11
CA VAL A 28 -3.89 27.18 -2.57
C VAL A 28 -3.81 27.75 -3.97
N ALA A 29 -4.94 27.79 -4.69
CA ALA A 29 -4.98 28.22 -6.10
C ALA A 29 -4.52 29.67 -6.35
N SER A 30 -4.44 30.51 -5.31
CA SER A 30 -3.93 31.89 -5.38
C SER A 30 -2.42 32.00 -5.21
N ASP A 31 -1.75 30.95 -4.73
CA ASP A 31 -0.31 30.97 -4.47
C ASP A 31 0.49 30.93 -5.78
N PRO A 32 1.69 31.53 -5.83
CA PRO A 32 2.59 31.35 -6.95
C PRO A 32 2.95 29.87 -7.10
N LEU A 33 3.10 29.42 -8.36
CA LEU A 33 3.52 28.06 -8.67
C LEU A 33 5.01 27.89 -8.35
N GLU A 34 5.34 27.03 -7.40
CA GLU A 34 6.71 26.73 -6.98
C GLU A 34 7.22 25.44 -7.62
N THR A 35 8.45 25.44 -8.15
CA THR A 35 9.09 24.21 -8.64
C THR A 35 9.76 23.45 -7.51
N ARG A 36 9.42 22.17 -7.36
CA ARG A 36 10.09 21.21 -6.47
C ARG A 36 10.96 20.30 -7.34
N ILE A 37 12.28 20.46 -7.23
CA ILE A 37 13.23 19.75 -8.09
C ILE A 37 14.03 18.77 -7.25
N GLU A 38 13.73 17.49 -7.39
CA GLU A 38 14.65 16.43 -6.96
C GLU A 38 15.64 16.19 -8.10
N ARG A 39 16.91 15.98 -7.75
CA ARG A 39 17.97 15.75 -8.75
C ARG A 39 18.93 14.67 -8.32
N GLN A 40 19.56 14.04 -9.30
CA GLN A 40 20.63 13.09 -9.08
C GLN A 40 21.79 13.32 -10.05
N SER A 41 23.01 13.04 -9.58
CA SER A 41 24.19 12.96 -10.41
C SER A 41 24.56 11.50 -10.63
N LEU A 42 25.01 11.21 -11.83
CA LEU A 42 25.34 9.86 -12.26
C LEU A 42 26.84 9.72 -12.51
N ASP A 43 27.41 8.56 -12.22
CA ASP A 43 28.78 8.24 -12.63
C ASP A 43 28.87 7.95 -14.14
N ALA A 44 30.07 7.61 -14.62
CA ALA A 44 30.30 7.27 -16.03
C ALA A 44 29.53 6.02 -16.50
N ARG A 45 29.18 5.11 -15.58
CA ARG A 45 28.42 3.88 -15.85
C ARG A 45 26.90 4.06 -15.72
N GLY A 46 26.45 5.23 -15.28
CA GLY A 46 25.03 5.57 -15.15
C GLY A 46 24.44 5.30 -13.77
N HIS A 47 25.26 4.93 -12.78
CA HIS A 47 24.77 4.75 -11.41
C HIS A 47 24.54 6.11 -10.74
N ALA A 48 23.45 6.24 -9.99
CA ALA A 48 23.19 7.43 -9.19
C ALA A 48 24.13 7.48 -7.97
N VAL A 49 25.09 8.40 -8.00
CA VAL A 49 26.13 8.54 -6.96
C VAL A 49 25.81 9.62 -5.94
N SER A 50 24.95 10.59 -6.29
CA SER A 50 24.45 11.58 -5.34
C SER A 50 23.02 11.95 -5.69
N LYS A 51 22.17 12.11 -4.68
CA LYS A 51 20.78 12.56 -4.84
C LYS A 51 20.49 13.74 -3.91
N TRP A 52 19.66 14.68 -4.38
CA TRP A 52 19.20 15.83 -3.62
C TRP A 52 17.67 15.84 -3.61
N ASP A 53 17.10 16.04 -2.44
CA ASP A 53 15.69 16.32 -2.26
C ASP A 53 15.30 17.70 -2.82
N ALA A 54 14.01 18.01 -2.78
CA ALA A 54 13.48 19.26 -3.35
C ALA A 54 13.80 20.52 -2.55
N ARG A 55 14.36 20.42 -1.32
CA ARG A 55 14.98 21.58 -0.65
C ARG A 55 16.27 22.00 -1.34
N ASN A 56 16.89 21.07 -2.08
CA ASN A 56 18.06 21.30 -2.91
C ASN A 56 19.21 21.96 -2.11
N GLY A 57 19.53 21.34 -0.97
CA GLY A 57 20.64 21.75 -0.12
C GLY A 57 21.98 21.76 -0.86
N VAL A 58 22.98 22.40 -0.24
CA VAL A 58 24.35 22.46 -0.79
C VAL A 58 24.92 21.05 -0.91
N GLU A 59 24.77 20.25 0.15
CA GLU A 59 25.16 18.86 0.21
C GLU A 59 24.04 17.94 -0.30
N PRO A 60 24.36 16.80 -0.94
CA PRO A 60 23.37 15.80 -1.32
C PRO A 60 22.73 15.15 -0.09
N SER A 61 21.46 14.78 -0.24
CA SER A 61 20.71 13.99 0.75
C SER A 61 21.22 12.55 0.85
N GLU A 62 21.77 12.02 -0.25
CA GLU A 62 22.30 10.66 -0.34
C GLU A 62 23.54 10.64 -1.23
N ARG A 63 24.56 9.88 -0.84
CA ARG A 63 25.73 9.53 -1.64
C ARG A 63 25.93 8.02 -1.66
N THR A 64 26.05 7.46 -2.85
CA THR A 64 26.25 6.01 -2.99
C THR A 64 27.52 5.73 -3.79
N THR A 65 28.37 4.86 -3.25
CA THR A 65 29.55 4.33 -3.92
C THR A 65 29.27 2.89 -4.33
N TYR A 66 29.60 2.56 -5.57
CA TYR A 66 29.37 1.25 -6.16
C TYR A 66 30.69 0.49 -6.37
N SER A 67 30.62 -0.83 -6.29
CA SER A 67 31.67 -1.72 -6.77
C SER A 67 31.84 -1.59 -8.29
N VAL A 68 32.90 -2.21 -8.82
CA VAL A 68 33.09 -2.28 -10.28
C VAL A 68 31.94 -3.03 -10.98
N SER A 69 31.32 -4.00 -10.30
CA SER A 69 30.16 -4.76 -10.79
C SER A 69 28.83 -4.02 -10.65
N GLY A 70 28.81 -2.81 -10.08
CA GLY A 70 27.59 -2.00 -9.92
C GLY A 70 26.80 -2.28 -8.64
N SER A 71 27.33 -3.07 -7.71
CA SER A 71 26.70 -3.30 -6.40
C SER A 71 26.98 -2.11 -5.46
N PRO A 72 25.98 -1.57 -4.75
CA PRO A 72 26.22 -0.52 -3.76
C PRO A 72 27.06 -1.09 -2.59
N VAL A 73 28.17 -0.44 -2.27
CA VAL A 73 29.11 -0.87 -1.20
C VAL A 73 29.16 0.12 -0.04
N HIS A 74 28.86 1.39 -0.29
CA HIS A 74 28.74 2.42 0.72
C HIS A 74 27.57 3.34 0.35
N ASP A 75 26.68 3.58 1.31
CA ASP A 75 25.57 4.52 1.21
C ASP A 75 25.71 5.51 2.36
N ASP A 76 25.72 6.82 2.09
CA ASP A 76 25.77 7.89 3.08
C ASP A 76 24.56 8.79 2.90
N HIS A 77 23.60 8.64 3.82
CA HIS A 77 22.32 9.32 3.75
C HIS A 77 22.18 10.31 4.90
N ALA A 78 21.81 11.56 4.61
CA ALA A 78 21.68 12.61 5.61
C ALA A 78 20.71 12.26 6.74
N ASP A 79 19.66 11.50 6.43
CA ASP A 79 18.69 11.02 7.44
C ASP A 79 19.24 9.86 8.27
N ALA A 80 19.90 8.89 7.64
CA ALA A 80 20.18 7.57 8.23
C ALA A 80 21.67 7.29 8.51
N GLY A 81 22.54 8.28 8.29
CA GLY A 81 23.99 8.12 8.36
C GLY A 81 24.55 7.26 7.24
N TRP A 82 25.84 6.96 7.35
CA TRP A 82 26.53 6.05 6.43
C TRP A 82 26.40 4.58 6.82
N GLN A 83 26.41 3.72 5.82
CA GLN A 83 26.51 2.28 5.91
C GLN A 83 27.52 1.77 4.88
N VAL A 84 28.34 0.80 5.27
CA VAL A 84 29.26 0.07 4.38
C VAL A 84 28.93 -1.40 4.43
N SER A 85 28.89 -2.08 3.29
CA SER A 85 28.75 -3.53 3.21
C SER A 85 29.85 -4.15 2.37
N LEU A 86 30.48 -5.18 2.93
CA LEU A 86 31.37 -6.10 2.24
C LEU A 86 30.58 -7.31 1.78
N MET A 87 30.54 -7.51 0.46
CA MET A 87 29.86 -8.63 -0.19
C MET A 87 30.87 -9.74 -0.52
N GLY A 88 30.43 -10.99 -0.45
CA GLY A 88 31.19 -12.15 -0.90
C GLY A 88 30.99 -12.42 -2.38
N ASP A 89 31.71 -13.42 -2.90
CA ASP A 89 31.75 -13.74 -4.33
C ASP A 89 30.40 -14.19 -4.90
N ALA A 90 29.50 -14.71 -4.06
CA ALA A 90 28.14 -15.10 -4.44
C ALA A 90 27.10 -13.98 -4.19
N GLY A 91 27.54 -12.76 -3.86
CA GLY A 91 26.65 -11.63 -3.56
C GLY A 91 26.01 -11.69 -2.17
N GLN A 92 26.46 -12.61 -1.31
CA GLN A 92 26.06 -12.70 0.09
C GLN A 92 26.76 -11.63 0.94
N ARG A 93 26.05 -11.01 1.89
CA ARG A 93 26.63 -9.98 2.77
C ARG A 93 27.52 -10.64 3.82
N LEU A 94 28.82 -10.35 3.82
CA LEU A 94 29.77 -10.92 4.77
C LEU A 94 29.83 -10.09 6.05
N THR A 95 30.09 -8.80 5.89
CA THR A 95 30.23 -7.86 7.00
C THR A 95 29.67 -6.51 6.60
N ALA A 96 29.15 -5.76 7.56
CA ALA A 96 28.75 -4.39 7.35
C ALA A 96 28.96 -3.53 8.59
N TRP A 97 29.00 -2.22 8.36
CA TRP A 97 29.23 -1.20 9.37
C TRP A 97 28.22 -0.08 9.21
N ASP A 98 27.86 0.56 10.32
CA ASP A 98 26.97 1.72 10.33
C ASP A 98 27.60 2.95 10.99
N ALA A 99 26.93 4.10 10.85
CA ALA A 99 27.40 5.38 11.35
C ALA A 99 27.50 5.47 12.89
N ARG A 100 26.85 4.58 13.63
CA ARG A 100 27.01 4.44 15.09
C ARG A 100 28.28 3.68 15.47
N GLY A 101 28.99 3.11 14.49
CA GLY A 101 30.18 2.31 14.69
C GLY A 101 29.89 0.84 14.99
N ASN A 102 28.65 0.38 14.77
CA ASN A 102 28.31 -1.02 14.91
C ASN A 102 28.84 -1.82 13.73
N ARG A 103 29.28 -3.05 13.96
CA ARG A 103 29.62 -4.03 12.91
C ARG A 103 28.65 -5.20 12.97
N HIS A 104 28.16 -5.64 11.82
CA HIS A 104 27.38 -6.87 11.67
C HIS A 104 28.16 -7.84 10.78
N ARG A 105 28.24 -9.11 11.15
CA ARG A 105 28.93 -10.15 10.38
C ARG A 105 28.03 -11.38 10.26
N MET A 106 27.97 -11.96 9.08
CA MET A 106 27.22 -13.19 8.82
C MET A 106 28.18 -14.33 8.50
N ALA A 107 27.97 -15.49 9.12
CA ALA A 107 28.68 -16.72 8.82
C ALA A 107 27.81 -17.63 7.96
N TYR A 108 28.44 -18.37 7.05
CA TYR A 108 27.78 -19.24 6.09
C TYR A 108 28.37 -20.64 6.12
N ASP A 109 27.56 -21.64 5.76
CA ASP A 109 28.04 -23.00 5.50
C ASP A 109 28.63 -23.15 4.07
N GLU A 110 29.08 -24.36 3.74
CA GLU A 110 29.64 -24.67 2.42
C GLU A 110 28.65 -24.48 1.26
N GLN A 111 27.34 -24.46 1.54
CA GLN A 111 26.27 -24.23 0.57
C GLN A 111 25.86 -22.75 0.51
N GLN A 112 26.60 -21.86 1.16
CA GLN A 112 26.32 -20.41 1.24
C GLN A 112 25.00 -20.08 1.95
N ARG A 113 24.52 -20.95 2.84
CA ARG A 113 23.38 -20.66 3.71
C ARG A 113 23.86 -20.01 4.99
N ALA A 114 23.18 -18.96 5.45
CA ALA A 114 23.57 -18.26 6.68
C ALA A 114 23.34 -19.16 7.90
N VAL A 115 24.36 -19.33 8.74
CA VAL A 115 24.31 -20.20 9.94
C VAL A 115 24.49 -19.45 11.26
N ALA A 116 25.06 -18.25 11.23
CA ALA A 116 25.16 -17.39 12.40
C ALA A 116 25.25 -15.91 12.03
N VAL A 117 24.71 -15.07 12.90
CA VAL A 117 24.72 -13.60 12.80
C VAL A 117 25.41 -13.06 14.03
N PHE A 118 26.41 -12.21 13.80
CA PHE A 118 27.21 -11.57 14.85
C PHE A 118 27.05 -10.07 14.78
N GLN A 119 27.05 -9.43 15.94
CA GLN A 119 27.13 -7.98 16.07
C GLN A 119 28.36 -7.59 16.90
N THR A 120 28.91 -6.41 16.64
CA THR A 120 29.92 -5.78 17.49
C THR A 120 29.48 -4.34 17.68
N PRO A 121 28.79 -4.02 18.79
CA PRO A 121 28.45 -2.64 19.11
C PRO A 121 29.72 -1.80 19.28
N ALA A 122 29.62 -0.49 19.02
CA ALA A 122 30.78 0.40 19.12
C ALA A 122 31.41 0.38 20.53
N GLY A 123 32.68 -0.02 20.61
CA GLY A 123 33.41 -0.11 21.87
C GLY A 123 33.15 -1.38 22.70
N SER A 124 32.39 -2.34 22.15
CA SER A 124 32.04 -3.60 22.80
C SER A 124 32.69 -4.81 22.12
N ALA A 125 32.60 -5.98 22.76
CA ALA A 125 33.02 -7.24 22.16
C ALA A 125 32.04 -7.70 21.06
N GLU A 126 32.49 -8.63 20.21
CA GLU A 126 31.59 -9.28 19.26
C GLU A 126 30.72 -10.32 19.98
N GLU A 127 29.43 -10.33 19.68
CA GLU A 127 28.41 -11.21 20.24
C GLU A 127 27.66 -11.92 19.11
N CYS A 128 27.30 -13.18 19.30
CA CYS A 128 26.49 -13.96 18.37
C CYS A 128 25.01 -13.77 18.67
N ILE A 129 24.30 -13.00 17.85
CA ILE A 129 22.88 -12.64 18.09
C ILE A 129 21.88 -13.54 17.40
N GLY A 130 22.35 -14.42 16.51
CA GLY A 130 21.48 -15.45 15.96
C GLY A 130 22.24 -16.63 15.38
N ARG A 131 21.58 -17.78 15.36
CA ARG A 131 22.08 -19.03 14.78
C ARG A 131 20.96 -19.77 14.06
N MET A 132 21.29 -20.40 12.93
CA MET A 132 20.34 -21.17 12.13
C MET A 132 20.83 -22.61 12.00
N THR A 133 19.93 -23.57 12.17
CA THR A 133 20.19 -24.99 11.90
C THR A 133 19.24 -25.49 10.83
N TYR A 134 19.81 -26.02 9.75
CA TYR A 134 19.07 -26.50 8.59
C TYR A 134 18.86 -28.02 8.64
N GLY A 135 17.73 -28.49 8.13
CA GLY A 135 17.43 -29.92 8.05
C GLY A 135 18.24 -30.62 6.97
N GLY A 136 18.82 -31.77 7.34
CA GLY A 136 19.47 -32.69 6.42
C GLY A 136 18.51 -33.76 5.88
N PRO A 137 19.04 -34.81 5.23
CA PRO A 137 18.25 -35.93 4.71
C PRO A 137 17.44 -36.68 5.79
N ASP A 138 17.85 -36.60 7.05
CA ASP A 138 17.17 -37.14 8.22
C ASP A 138 15.85 -36.43 8.54
N ALA A 139 15.70 -35.17 8.11
CA ALA A 139 14.47 -34.39 8.26
C ALA A 139 13.45 -34.60 7.12
N ALA A 140 13.73 -35.50 6.17
CA ALA A 140 12.92 -35.69 4.97
C ALA A 140 11.46 -36.11 5.28
N SER A 141 11.25 -36.95 6.32
CA SER A 141 9.90 -37.38 6.72
C SER A 141 9.03 -36.25 7.28
N LEU A 142 9.63 -35.11 7.62
CA LEU A 142 9.00 -33.91 8.15
C LEU A 142 9.00 -32.75 7.11
N ASN A 143 9.36 -33.05 5.86
CA ASN A 143 9.60 -32.07 4.78
C ASN A 143 10.64 -30.99 5.16
N GLY A 144 11.59 -31.31 6.04
CA GLY A 144 12.54 -30.36 6.61
C GLY A 144 13.87 -30.21 5.85
N CYS A 145 14.09 -30.97 4.76
CA CYS A 145 15.32 -30.87 3.99
C CYS A 145 15.55 -29.45 3.47
N ASN A 146 16.73 -28.88 3.77
CA ASN A 146 17.11 -27.49 3.45
C ASN A 146 16.24 -26.39 4.08
N GLN A 147 15.28 -26.75 4.94
CA GLN A 147 14.51 -25.79 5.73
C GLN A 147 15.25 -25.42 7.01
N ILE A 148 15.00 -24.24 7.56
CA ILE A 148 15.50 -23.86 8.89
C ILE A 148 14.66 -24.58 9.95
N LEU A 149 15.22 -25.60 10.60
CA LEU A 149 14.54 -26.34 11.67
C LEU A 149 14.60 -25.60 13.01
N ARG A 150 15.68 -24.86 13.26
CA ARG A 150 15.87 -24.06 14.48
C ARG A 150 16.50 -22.72 14.13
N HIS A 151 15.93 -21.66 14.66
CA HIS A 151 16.41 -20.29 14.54
C HIS A 151 16.50 -19.67 15.93
N ASP A 152 17.73 -19.57 16.44
CA ASP A 152 18.02 -18.78 17.64
C ASP A 152 18.14 -17.31 17.18
N ASP A 153 17.28 -16.44 17.67
CA ASP A 153 17.19 -15.01 17.32
C ASP A 153 17.36 -14.13 18.56
N THR A 154 17.13 -12.81 18.43
CA THR A 154 17.33 -11.87 19.54
C THR A 154 16.29 -11.96 20.66
N ALA A 155 15.21 -12.73 20.48
CA ALA A 155 14.16 -12.90 21.49
C ALA A 155 14.14 -14.31 22.11
N GLY A 156 14.78 -15.30 21.47
CA GLY A 156 14.88 -16.67 21.92
C GLY A 156 15.03 -17.65 20.76
N THR A 157 14.39 -18.80 20.86
CA THR A 157 14.49 -19.85 19.83
C THR A 157 13.13 -20.10 19.19
N LEU A 158 13.12 -20.13 17.85
CA LEU A 158 12.01 -20.62 17.04
C LEU A 158 12.38 -21.96 16.41
N THR A 159 11.61 -23.00 16.67
CA THR A 159 11.79 -24.33 16.10
C THR A 159 10.62 -24.64 15.18
N HIS A 160 10.89 -25.09 13.96
CA HIS A 160 9.88 -25.62 13.04
C HIS A 160 9.92 -27.14 13.11
N VAL A 161 8.83 -27.74 13.57
CA VAL A 161 8.76 -29.19 13.85
C VAL A 161 8.59 -29.97 12.55
N TRP A 162 7.74 -29.49 11.65
CA TRP A 162 7.50 -30.07 10.33
C TRP A 162 6.94 -29.02 9.37
N PHE A 163 7.06 -29.31 8.08
CA PHE A 163 6.55 -28.47 6.99
C PHE A 163 5.48 -29.23 6.21
N ASP A 164 4.46 -28.52 5.76
CA ASP A 164 3.47 -29.08 4.85
C ASP A 164 4.03 -29.24 3.42
N LEU A 165 3.23 -29.79 2.51
CA LEU A 165 3.65 -30.04 1.12
C LEU A 165 3.87 -28.75 0.30
N SER A 166 3.39 -27.60 0.78
CA SER A 166 3.67 -26.28 0.19
C SER A 166 4.98 -25.69 0.71
N GLY A 167 5.65 -26.37 1.65
CA GLY A 167 6.89 -25.93 2.26
C GLY A 167 6.69 -24.89 3.38
N GLN A 168 5.46 -24.68 3.84
CA GLN A 168 5.15 -23.79 4.96
C GLN A 168 5.22 -24.57 6.29
N PRO A 169 5.57 -23.92 7.41
CA PRO A 169 5.52 -24.56 8.72
C PRO A 169 4.11 -25.04 9.07
N GLY A 170 3.97 -26.31 9.39
CA GLY A 170 2.73 -26.87 9.92
C GLY A 170 2.65 -26.79 11.45
N GLU A 171 3.80 -26.79 12.11
CA GLU A 171 3.92 -26.60 13.55
C GLU A 171 5.24 -25.89 13.87
N GLN A 172 5.15 -24.91 14.78
CA GLN A 172 6.30 -24.22 15.32
C GLN A 172 6.24 -24.14 16.84
N HIS A 173 7.41 -24.09 17.46
CA HIS A 173 7.61 -23.90 18.89
C HIS A 173 8.47 -22.66 19.12
N ARG A 174 7.96 -21.68 19.87
CA ARG A 174 8.72 -20.51 20.32
C ARG A 174 9.07 -20.69 21.80
N GLN A 175 10.34 -20.50 22.14
CA GLN A 175 10.81 -20.32 23.52
C GLN A 175 11.48 -18.95 23.62
N PHE A 176 11.16 -18.18 24.65
CA PHE A 176 11.76 -16.87 24.87
C PHE A 176 13.01 -16.99 25.76
N LEU A 177 13.92 -16.03 25.63
CA LEU A 177 15.04 -15.86 26.58
C LEU A 177 14.52 -15.56 27.99
N THR A 178 15.20 -16.08 29.01
CA THR A 178 14.92 -15.76 30.43
C THR A 178 15.10 -14.28 30.76
N LYS A 179 15.93 -13.57 29.99
CA LYS A 179 16.14 -12.12 30.06
C LYS A 179 15.78 -11.49 28.72
N ILE A 180 15.32 -10.24 28.74
CA ILE A 180 14.98 -9.50 27.51
C ILE A 180 16.23 -8.96 26.78
N ASP A 181 17.40 -9.01 27.43
CA ASP A 181 18.65 -8.51 26.86
C ASP A 181 19.07 -9.31 25.62
N THR A 182 19.79 -8.66 24.71
CA THR A 182 20.32 -9.33 23.50
C THR A 182 21.26 -10.48 23.89
N PRO A 183 21.09 -11.69 23.34
CA PRO A 183 21.91 -12.83 23.70
C PRO A 183 23.27 -12.81 22.99
N ASP A 184 24.24 -13.50 23.59
CA ASP A 184 25.45 -13.99 22.92
C ASP A 184 25.36 -15.52 22.85
N TRP A 185 24.85 -16.04 21.73
CA TRP A 185 24.50 -17.45 21.57
C TRP A 185 25.74 -18.35 21.54
N PRO A 186 25.93 -19.23 22.54
CA PRO A 186 27.01 -20.21 22.52
C PRO A 186 26.84 -21.19 21.34
N GLU A 187 27.92 -21.88 20.98
CA GLU A 187 27.89 -22.82 19.86
C GLU A 187 27.19 -24.14 20.22
N ALA A 188 27.33 -24.62 21.46
CA ALA A 188 26.69 -25.86 21.90
C ALA A 188 25.19 -25.66 22.20
N ILE A 189 24.34 -26.56 21.71
CA ILE A 189 22.87 -26.43 21.82
C ILE A 189 22.40 -26.44 23.28
N ASP A 190 22.98 -27.28 24.13
CA ASP A 190 22.66 -27.39 25.55
C ASP A 190 22.97 -26.09 26.32
N GLU A 191 24.06 -25.41 25.95
CA GLU A 191 24.40 -24.09 26.51
C GLU A 191 23.43 -23.00 26.01
N ARG A 192 22.91 -23.11 24.77
CA ARG A 192 21.88 -22.19 24.26
C ARG A 192 20.56 -22.39 24.99
N ASP A 193 20.15 -23.64 25.17
CA ASP A 193 18.89 -24.00 25.83
C ASP A 193 18.88 -23.54 27.29
N ALA A 194 20.03 -23.47 27.95
CA ALA A 194 20.18 -22.92 29.30
C ALA A 194 19.84 -21.40 29.41
N LEU A 195 19.76 -20.67 28.29
CA LEU A 195 19.36 -19.26 28.26
C LEU A 195 17.84 -19.07 28.11
N LEU A 196 17.13 -20.13 27.70
CA LEU A 196 15.70 -20.10 27.39
C LEU A 196 14.84 -20.34 28.64
N GLU A 197 13.62 -19.82 28.59
CA GLU A 197 12.57 -20.19 29.52
C GLU A 197 12.11 -21.64 29.27
N ASP A 198 11.69 -22.33 30.33
CA ASP A 198 11.15 -23.70 30.26
C ASP A 198 9.84 -23.80 29.46
N THR A 199 9.16 -22.67 29.24
CA THR A 199 7.85 -22.65 28.58
C THR A 199 8.00 -22.66 27.07
N ILE A 200 7.36 -23.64 26.43
CA ILE A 200 7.26 -23.77 24.97
C ILE A 200 5.90 -23.25 24.51
N PHE A 201 5.91 -22.28 23.61
CA PHE A 201 4.73 -21.73 22.97
C PHE A 201 4.53 -22.37 21.61
N GLU A 202 3.56 -23.28 21.52
CA GLU A 202 3.28 -24.05 20.30
C GLU A 202 2.28 -23.32 19.40
N THR A 203 2.46 -23.36 18.09
CA THR A 203 1.44 -22.91 17.13
C THR A 203 1.36 -23.90 15.99
N ARG A 204 0.14 -24.24 15.57
CA ARG A 204 -0.13 -25.21 14.51
C ARG A 204 -1.02 -24.62 13.43
N TRP A 205 -0.76 -25.01 12.20
CA TRP A 205 -1.59 -24.69 11.04
C TRP A 205 -2.04 -25.96 10.33
N ALA A 206 -3.30 -25.97 9.94
CA ALA A 206 -3.81 -26.88 8.92
C ALA A 206 -4.00 -26.08 7.65
N ARG A 207 -3.46 -26.59 6.55
CA ARG A 207 -3.71 -26.07 5.21
C ARG A 207 -4.41 -27.10 4.37
N ASP A 208 -5.25 -26.64 3.46
CA ASP A 208 -5.81 -27.51 2.42
C ASP A 208 -4.75 -27.81 1.34
N ALA A 209 -5.14 -28.58 0.32
CA ALA A 209 -4.27 -28.95 -0.81
C ALA A 209 -3.80 -27.74 -1.65
N THR A 210 -4.24 -26.56 -1.25
CA THR A 210 -4.06 -25.33 -1.97
C THR A 210 -3.12 -24.35 -1.22
N ALA A 211 -2.63 -24.76 -0.04
CA ALA A 211 -1.84 -23.94 0.87
C ALA A 211 -2.63 -22.80 1.55
N SER A 212 -3.96 -22.80 1.40
CA SER A 212 -4.85 -21.97 2.22
C SER A 212 -4.85 -22.44 3.65
N VAL A 213 -4.70 -21.54 4.63
CA VAL A 213 -4.94 -21.89 6.03
C VAL A 213 -6.43 -22.16 6.20
N VAL A 214 -6.78 -23.34 6.72
CA VAL A 214 -8.16 -23.73 7.07
C VAL A 214 -8.36 -23.88 8.57
N ALA A 215 -7.28 -24.03 9.33
CA ALA A 215 -7.29 -23.88 10.78
C ALA A 215 -5.95 -23.40 11.31
N GLN A 216 -5.97 -22.69 12.43
CA GLN A 216 -4.78 -22.36 13.21
C GLN A 216 -5.09 -22.54 14.69
N THR A 217 -4.24 -23.29 15.39
CA THR A 217 -4.25 -23.36 16.85
C THR A 217 -3.10 -22.52 17.38
N ASP A 218 -3.44 -21.52 18.20
CA ASP A 218 -2.49 -20.60 18.81
C ASP A 218 -1.80 -21.19 20.05
N ALA A 219 -0.84 -20.44 20.60
CA ALA A 219 -0.06 -20.87 21.77
C ALA A 219 -0.81 -20.88 23.10
N ALA A 220 -2.03 -20.35 23.15
CA ALA A 220 -2.92 -20.50 24.29
C ALA A 220 -3.89 -21.68 24.11
N GLY A 221 -3.84 -22.38 22.98
CA GLY A 221 -4.71 -23.51 22.66
C GLY A 221 -6.07 -23.10 22.10
N ASN A 222 -6.26 -21.85 21.66
CA ASN A 222 -7.46 -21.46 20.93
C ASN A 222 -7.30 -21.87 19.45
N THR A 223 -8.37 -22.36 18.83
CA THR A 223 -8.36 -22.80 17.44
C THR A 223 -9.33 -21.98 16.61
N GLN A 224 -8.80 -21.21 15.66
CA GLN A 224 -9.61 -20.63 14.59
C GLN A 224 -9.76 -21.62 13.44
N THR A 225 -10.94 -21.68 12.84
CA THR A 225 -11.25 -22.55 11.69
C THR A 225 -11.99 -21.76 10.63
N MET A 226 -11.52 -21.87 9.39
CA MET A 226 -12.05 -21.19 8.22
C MET A 226 -12.69 -22.21 7.29
N ALA A 227 -13.96 -22.00 6.96
CA ALA A 227 -14.64 -22.71 5.89
C ALA A 227 -14.52 -21.88 4.61
N LEU A 228 -13.94 -22.47 3.58
CA LEU A 228 -13.79 -21.85 2.26
C LEU A 228 -14.90 -22.34 1.33
N GLY A 229 -15.42 -21.46 0.49
CA GLY A 229 -16.34 -21.80 -0.59
C GLY A 229 -15.65 -22.59 -1.70
N VAL A 230 -16.44 -23.13 -2.64
CA VAL A 230 -15.92 -23.82 -3.85
C VAL A 230 -14.99 -22.94 -4.68
N ASP A 231 -15.10 -21.63 -4.52
CA ASP A 231 -14.34 -20.64 -5.22
C ASP A 231 -13.08 -20.18 -4.45
N GLY A 232 -12.81 -20.77 -3.28
CA GLY A 232 -11.66 -20.50 -2.41
C GLY A 232 -11.85 -19.29 -1.48
N THR A 233 -13.00 -18.60 -1.52
CA THR A 233 -13.25 -17.44 -0.67
C THR A 233 -13.73 -17.84 0.72
N LEU A 234 -13.45 -17.01 1.74
CA LEU A 234 -13.89 -17.25 3.11
C LEU A 234 -15.43 -17.22 3.17
N HIS A 235 -16.05 -18.31 3.61
CA HIS A 235 -17.50 -18.43 3.76
C HIS A 235 -17.93 -18.36 5.23
N GLU A 236 -17.11 -18.91 6.13
CA GLU A 236 -17.36 -18.89 7.56
C GLU A 236 -16.04 -18.94 8.31
N ILE A 237 -15.99 -18.26 9.46
CA ILE A 237 -14.88 -18.34 10.39
C ILE A 237 -15.40 -18.52 11.82
N THR A 238 -14.80 -19.47 12.53
CA THR A 238 -15.14 -19.83 13.91
C THR A 238 -13.90 -19.81 14.78
N LEU A 239 -14.09 -19.59 16.08
CA LEU A 239 -13.05 -19.63 17.10
C LEU A 239 -13.50 -20.52 18.24
N ARG A 240 -12.76 -21.59 18.47
CA ARG A 240 -12.85 -22.42 19.68
C ARG A 240 -11.85 -21.90 20.69
N LEU A 241 -12.33 -21.40 21.82
CA LEU A 241 -11.48 -20.96 22.92
C LEU A 241 -10.87 -22.16 23.64
N SER A 242 -9.75 -21.95 24.32
CA SER A 242 -9.11 -22.94 25.19
C SER A 242 -9.99 -23.42 26.35
N THR A 243 -11.03 -22.66 26.70
CA THR A 243 -12.09 -23.05 27.66
C THR A 243 -13.03 -24.13 27.12
N GLY A 244 -13.03 -24.35 25.80
CA GLY A 244 -13.94 -25.25 25.09
C GLY A 244 -15.12 -24.54 24.42
N ASP A 245 -15.36 -23.25 24.72
CA ASP A 245 -16.42 -22.45 24.11
C ASP A 245 -16.16 -22.26 22.62
N VAL A 246 -17.21 -22.31 21.79
CA VAL A 246 -17.11 -22.15 20.35
C VAL A 246 -17.95 -20.95 19.92
N HIS A 247 -17.30 -19.99 19.30
CA HIS A 247 -17.92 -18.78 18.76
C HIS A 247 -17.84 -18.84 17.24
N ARG A 248 -18.99 -18.69 16.57
CA ARG A 248 -19.00 -18.31 15.16
C ARG A 248 -18.67 -16.82 15.10
N LEU A 249 -17.65 -16.44 14.34
CA LEU A 249 -17.13 -15.07 14.33
C LEU A 249 -17.66 -14.26 13.14
N ALA A 250 -17.77 -14.88 11.97
CA ALA A 250 -18.43 -14.28 10.81
C ALA A 250 -18.81 -15.36 9.81
N HIS A 251 -19.85 -15.10 9.02
CA HIS A 251 -20.36 -15.99 7.98
C HIS A 251 -21.10 -15.20 6.90
N ASP A 252 -21.64 -15.91 5.90
CA ASP A 252 -22.43 -15.35 4.80
C ASP A 252 -21.72 -14.19 4.08
N PHE A 253 -20.43 -14.39 3.79
CA PHE A 253 -19.66 -13.43 3.03
C PHE A 253 -20.16 -13.37 1.58
N VAL A 254 -20.45 -12.17 1.11
CA VAL A 254 -20.69 -11.87 -0.30
C VAL A 254 -19.51 -11.09 -0.81
N HIS A 255 -18.89 -11.63 -1.84
CA HIS A 255 -17.78 -11.00 -2.53
C HIS A 255 -18.25 -10.41 -3.87
N ASP A 256 -17.66 -9.28 -4.26
CA ASP A 256 -17.79 -8.81 -5.64
C ASP A 256 -16.83 -9.57 -6.57
N ALA A 257 -16.89 -9.23 -7.87
CA ALA A 257 -15.99 -9.70 -8.91
C ALA A 257 -14.53 -9.77 -8.46
N ARG A 258 -14.07 -8.74 -7.76
CA ARG A 258 -12.66 -8.56 -7.42
C ARG A 258 -12.28 -9.31 -6.15
N GLY A 259 -13.15 -10.18 -5.63
CA GLY A 259 -12.91 -10.91 -4.39
C GLY A 259 -13.06 -10.04 -3.14
N ARG A 260 -13.65 -8.84 -3.26
CA ARG A 260 -13.79 -7.92 -2.12
C ARG A 260 -15.07 -8.20 -1.39
N VAL A 261 -14.99 -8.24 -0.06
CA VAL A 261 -16.18 -8.39 0.79
C VAL A 261 -17.09 -7.15 0.65
N VAL A 262 -18.22 -7.33 -0.01
CA VAL A 262 -19.30 -6.32 -0.15
C VAL A 262 -20.40 -6.51 0.88
N MET A 263 -20.53 -7.71 1.46
CA MET A 263 -21.39 -7.97 2.61
C MET A 263 -20.80 -9.10 3.46
N GLN A 264 -20.96 -9.02 4.78
CA GLN A 264 -20.68 -10.11 5.71
C GLN A 264 -21.62 -10.03 6.91
N THR A 265 -21.97 -11.18 7.47
CA THR A 265 -22.69 -11.28 8.75
C THR A 265 -21.70 -11.63 9.84
N LEU A 266 -21.66 -10.84 10.90
CA LEU A 266 -20.81 -11.08 12.07
C LEU A 266 -21.45 -12.14 12.98
N GLY A 267 -20.65 -12.71 13.88
CA GLY A 267 -21.11 -13.72 14.83
C GLY A 267 -22.15 -13.23 15.83
N ASN A 268 -22.25 -11.91 16.03
CA ASN A 268 -23.29 -11.23 16.79
C ASN A 268 -24.50 -10.81 15.92
N ASP A 269 -24.65 -11.44 14.75
CA ASP A 269 -25.71 -11.22 13.75
C ASP A 269 -25.77 -9.79 13.17
N ALA A 270 -24.81 -8.90 13.48
CA ALA A 270 -24.68 -7.61 12.82
C ALA A 270 -24.21 -7.80 11.37
N VAL A 271 -24.77 -7.03 10.45
CA VAL A 271 -24.47 -7.13 9.02
C VAL A 271 -23.68 -5.92 8.58
N THR A 272 -22.50 -6.14 8.02
CA THR A 272 -21.67 -5.09 7.40
C THR A 272 -21.82 -5.16 5.89
N GLN A 273 -22.07 -4.02 5.24
CA GLN A 273 -22.14 -3.86 3.79
C GLN A 273 -21.19 -2.77 3.32
N ALA A 274 -20.56 -2.97 2.18
CA ALA A 274 -19.63 -2.03 1.56
C ALA A 274 -20.00 -1.80 0.09
N VAL A 275 -20.00 -0.54 -0.32
CA VAL A 275 -20.27 -0.11 -1.70
C VAL A 275 -19.01 0.49 -2.29
N TYR A 276 -18.73 0.11 -3.53
CA TYR A 276 -17.58 0.59 -4.29
C TYR A 276 -18.05 1.29 -5.56
N ASP A 277 -17.33 2.34 -5.94
CA ASP A 277 -17.50 2.98 -7.23
C ASP A 277 -17.03 2.03 -8.35
N THR A 278 -17.92 1.71 -9.29
CA THR A 278 -17.63 0.73 -10.35
C THR A 278 -16.55 1.17 -11.35
N ALA A 279 -16.30 2.49 -11.48
CA ALA A 279 -15.34 3.02 -12.44
C ALA A 279 -13.92 3.12 -11.85
N SER A 280 -13.80 3.44 -10.57
CA SER A 280 -12.53 3.68 -9.88
C SER A 280 -12.16 2.62 -8.84
N ASP A 281 -13.08 1.71 -8.53
CA ASP A 281 -12.96 0.66 -7.50
C ASP A 281 -12.79 1.18 -6.07
N ARG A 282 -12.99 2.48 -5.84
CA ARG A 282 -12.85 3.08 -4.53
C ARG A 282 -14.07 2.78 -3.68
N LEU A 283 -13.83 2.48 -2.41
CA LEU A 283 -14.89 2.34 -1.42
C LEU A 283 -15.61 3.69 -1.27
N THR A 284 -16.92 3.72 -1.49
CA THR A 284 -17.73 4.94 -1.36
C THR A 284 -18.63 4.92 -0.13
N HIS A 285 -18.96 3.75 0.39
CA HIS A 285 -19.88 3.63 1.52
C HIS A 285 -19.60 2.34 2.32
N ILE A 286 -19.63 2.42 3.65
CA ILE A 286 -19.70 1.27 4.56
C ILE A 286 -20.87 1.50 5.50
N VAL A 287 -21.70 0.48 5.70
CA VAL A 287 -22.74 0.49 6.71
C VAL A 287 -22.73 -0.81 7.50
N THR A 288 -22.87 -0.72 8.82
CA THR A 288 -23.13 -1.88 9.68
C THR A 288 -24.44 -1.70 10.43
N THR A 289 -25.30 -2.71 10.38
CA THR A 289 -26.60 -2.72 11.06
C THR A 289 -26.68 -3.86 12.07
N SER A 290 -27.26 -3.59 13.24
CA SER A 290 -27.57 -4.61 14.25
C SER A 290 -28.66 -5.58 13.75
N PRO A 291 -28.86 -6.71 14.44
CA PRO A 291 -29.93 -7.67 14.13
C PRO A 291 -31.33 -7.05 14.17
N GLU A 292 -31.55 -6.05 15.04
CA GLU A 292 -32.80 -5.30 15.17
C GLU A 292 -32.97 -4.19 14.13
N GLY A 293 -32.02 -4.04 13.20
CA GLY A 293 -32.03 -3.04 12.15
C GLY A 293 -31.54 -1.65 12.58
N LYS A 294 -30.89 -1.52 13.74
CA LYS A 294 -30.26 -0.27 14.16
C LYS A 294 -28.96 -0.05 13.40
N VAL A 295 -28.77 1.12 12.81
CA VAL A 295 -27.49 1.48 12.17
C VAL A 295 -26.43 1.74 13.24
N LEU A 296 -25.33 1.00 13.20
CA LEU A 296 -24.22 1.04 14.15
C LEU A 296 -23.01 1.81 13.60
N GLN A 297 -22.77 1.74 12.28
CA GLN A 297 -21.76 2.47 11.54
C GLN A 297 -22.35 2.85 10.16
N ASP A 298 -22.09 4.05 9.66
CA ASP A 298 -22.56 4.50 8.34
C ASP A 298 -21.61 5.58 7.79
N LEU A 299 -20.57 5.16 7.06
CA LEU A 299 -19.48 6.00 6.57
C LEU A 299 -19.57 6.18 5.06
N THR A 300 -19.74 7.40 4.58
CA THR A 300 -19.71 7.76 3.15
C THR A 300 -18.42 8.50 2.79
N TYR A 301 -17.71 8.02 1.78
CA TYR A 301 -16.45 8.57 1.30
C TYR A 301 -16.63 9.31 -0.02
N ARG A 302 -16.10 10.54 -0.11
CA ARG A 302 -15.96 11.25 -1.39
C ARG A 302 -14.50 11.40 -1.76
N HIS A 303 -14.23 11.25 -3.04
CA HIS A 303 -12.89 11.31 -3.60
C HIS A 303 -12.79 12.42 -4.64
N ASP A 304 -11.61 13.03 -4.74
CA ASP A 304 -11.26 13.82 -5.93
C ASP A 304 -10.95 12.90 -7.13
N PRO A 305 -10.72 13.45 -8.36
CA PRO A 305 -10.46 12.63 -9.54
C PRO A 305 -9.23 11.73 -9.40
N VAL A 306 -8.17 12.19 -8.74
CA VAL A 306 -6.96 11.37 -8.56
C VAL A 306 -7.14 10.33 -7.49
N GLY A 307 -8.08 10.52 -6.57
CA GLY A 307 -8.52 9.59 -5.53
C GLY A 307 -8.15 9.95 -4.11
N ASN A 308 -7.84 11.22 -3.83
CA ASN A 308 -7.70 11.64 -2.45
C ASN A 308 -9.08 11.68 -1.78
N VAL A 309 -9.18 11.20 -0.54
CA VAL A 309 -10.42 11.30 0.24
C VAL A 309 -10.64 12.75 0.64
N VAL A 310 -11.64 13.42 0.06
CA VAL A 310 -11.94 14.85 0.34
C VAL A 310 -13.01 15.05 1.40
N SER A 311 -13.83 14.02 1.66
CA SER A 311 -14.75 14.03 2.79
C SER A 311 -15.11 12.63 3.26
N VAL A 312 -15.35 12.49 4.55
CA VAL A 312 -16.00 11.33 5.17
C VAL A 312 -17.21 11.82 5.95
N ASP A 313 -18.40 11.31 5.63
CA ASP A 313 -19.63 11.59 6.36
C ASP A 313 -20.03 10.37 7.19
N ASP A 314 -20.15 10.52 8.51
CA ASP A 314 -20.73 9.52 9.39
C ASP A 314 -22.21 9.84 9.71
N ALA A 315 -23.13 9.11 9.10
CA ALA A 315 -24.57 9.37 9.25
C ALA A 315 -25.13 8.91 10.61
N THR A 316 -24.35 8.16 11.40
CA THR A 316 -24.76 7.77 12.76
C THR A 316 -24.66 8.93 13.76
N LEU A 317 -23.98 10.01 13.38
CA LEU A 317 -23.75 11.18 14.21
C LEU A 317 -24.68 12.33 13.80
N PRO A 318 -25.73 12.65 14.59
CA PRO A 318 -26.68 13.69 14.24
C PRO A 318 -26.03 15.08 14.28
N ALA A 319 -26.50 15.99 13.42
CA ALA A 319 -26.07 17.37 13.45
C ALA A 319 -26.52 18.08 14.74
N ARG A 320 -25.57 18.68 15.43
CA ARG A 320 -25.76 19.37 16.71
C ARG A 320 -25.18 20.77 16.65
N HIS A 321 -25.65 21.62 17.55
CA HIS A 321 -25.14 22.98 17.71
C HIS A 321 -24.66 23.15 19.14
N TRP A 322 -23.40 23.55 19.31
CA TRP A 322 -22.85 23.92 20.60
C TRP A 322 -22.23 25.31 20.50
N ARG A 323 -22.69 26.26 21.33
CA ARG A 323 -22.28 27.69 21.30
C ARG A 323 -22.30 28.31 19.89
N ASN A 324 -23.38 28.07 19.14
CA ASN A 324 -23.56 28.52 17.74
C ASN A 324 -22.59 27.91 16.71
N ALA A 325 -21.83 26.87 17.06
CA ALA A 325 -21.05 26.08 16.11
C ALA A 325 -21.76 24.76 15.82
N ARG A 326 -21.97 24.46 14.53
CA ARG A 326 -22.53 23.17 14.09
C ARG A 326 -21.43 22.10 14.14
N SER A 327 -21.75 20.95 14.73
CA SER A 327 -20.92 19.74 14.78
C SER A 327 -21.77 18.59 14.27
N ASP A 328 -21.32 17.89 13.23
CA ASP A 328 -21.96 16.70 12.68
C ASP A 328 -20.90 15.62 12.38
N GLY A 329 -21.30 14.51 11.76
CA GLY A 329 -20.40 13.43 11.38
C GLY A 329 -19.49 13.74 10.18
N THR A 330 -19.49 14.96 9.64
CA THR A 330 -18.72 15.29 8.45
C THR A 330 -17.29 15.70 8.78
N GLN A 331 -16.33 15.02 8.15
CA GLN A 331 -14.93 15.40 8.09
C GLN A 331 -14.59 15.83 6.66
N THR A 332 -13.81 16.90 6.51
CA THR A 332 -13.36 17.39 5.20
C THR A 332 -11.85 17.51 5.17
N PHE A 333 -11.28 17.27 3.98
CA PHE A 333 -9.84 17.22 3.77
C PHE A 333 -9.49 18.01 2.51
N VAL A 334 -8.47 18.87 2.61
CA VAL A 334 -7.96 19.68 1.50
C VAL A 334 -6.50 19.32 1.29
N TYR A 335 -6.11 19.15 0.03
CA TYR A 335 -4.77 18.76 -0.37
C TYR A 335 -4.09 19.83 -1.21
N ASP A 336 -2.77 19.93 -1.12
CA ASP A 336 -1.96 20.72 -2.07
C ASP A 336 -1.83 20.02 -3.44
N THR A 337 -1.12 20.64 -4.39
CA THR A 337 -0.91 20.04 -5.72
C THR A 337 0.04 18.84 -5.74
N LEU A 338 0.71 18.55 -4.62
CA LEU A 338 1.50 17.32 -4.40
C LEU A 338 0.71 16.26 -3.65
N TYR A 339 -0.57 16.51 -3.38
CA TYR A 339 -1.50 15.66 -2.63
C TYR A 339 -1.14 15.46 -1.15
N GLN A 340 -0.44 16.43 -0.55
CA GLN A 340 -0.22 16.49 0.90
C GLN A 340 -1.42 17.15 1.59
N LEU A 341 -1.85 16.62 2.73
CA LEU A 341 -3.00 17.12 3.47
C LEU A 341 -2.69 18.49 4.10
N VAL A 342 -3.33 19.57 3.64
CA VAL A 342 -3.05 20.95 4.12
C VAL A 342 -4.12 21.51 5.06
N GLU A 343 -5.34 20.97 5.02
CA GLU A 343 -6.42 21.32 5.96
C GLU A 343 -7.31 20.10 6.24
N ALA A 344 -7.73 19.94 7.49
CA ALA A 344 -8.71 18.94 7.89
C ALA A 344 -9.71 19.52 8.90
N THR A 345 -10.98 19.14 8.79
CA THR A 345 -12.04 19.45 9.76
C THR A 345 -12.62 18.18 10.36
N GLY A 346 -13.12 18.28 11.59
CA GLY A 346 -13.81 17.17 12.24
C GLY A 346 -14.32 17.56 13.61
N ARG A 347 -14.46 16.56 14.50
CA ARG A 347 -14.92 16.73 15.89
C ARG A 347 -13.89 16.20 16.89
N GLU A 348 -13.82 16.81 18.06
CA GLU A 348 -12.92 16.44 19.15
C GLU A 348 -13.59 16.58 20.52
N ALA A 349 -13.01 15.95 21.54
CA ALA A 349 -13.45 16.00 22.93
C ALA A 349 -12.59 17.00 23.73
N GLY A 350 -13.21 18.06 24.26
CA GLY A 350 -12.52 19.03 25.13
C GLY A 350 -11.34 19.75 24.46
N PRO A 351 -10.46 20.43 25.22
CA PRO A 351 -9.23 21.00 24.68
C PRO A 351 -8.24 19.87 24.32
N SER A 352 -7.97 19.69 23.03
CA SER A 352 -6.94 18.74 22.59
C SER A 352 -5.53 19.28 22.85
N SER A 353 -4.60 18.39 23.19
CA SER A 353 -3.20 18.72 23.39
C SER A 353 -2.35 18.13 22.24
N PRO A 354 -1.27 18.80 21.81
CA PRO A 354 -0.27 18.19 20.94
C PRO A 354 0.57 17.10 21.63
N ALA A 355 0.32 16.79 22.90
CA ALA A 355 1.08 15.79 23.64
C ALA A 355 0.71 14.34 23.25
N PRO A 356 1.55 13.35 23.58
CA PRO A 356 1.28 11.94 23.32
C PRO A 356 0.01 11.38 23.98
N GLY A 357 -0.60 12.06 24.96
CA GLY A 357 -1.69 11.53 25.79
C GLY A 357 -3.00 11.25 25.05
N LEU A 358 -3.83 10.38 25.64
CA LEU A 358 -5.21 10.14 25.16
C LEU A 358 -6.19 11.05 25.90
N PRO A 359 -7.25 11.58 25.25
CA PRO A 359 -8.33 12.31 25.93
C PRO A 359 -9.05 11.41 26.93
N ASP A 360 -9.81 11.92 27.90
CA ASP A 360 -10.54 11.05 28.84
C ASP A 360 -11.67 10.24 28.16
N TRP A 361 -12.04 9.11 28.76
CA TRP A 361 -13.20 8.34 28.33
C TRP A 361 -14.50 9.07 28.66
N GLN A 362 -15.34 9.23 27.64
CA GLN A 362 -16.71 9.72 27.79
C GLN A 362 -17.71 8.56 27.83
N SER A 363 -18.95 8.82 28.25
CA SER A 363 -20.02 7.82 28.13
C SER A 363 -20.45 7.67 26.67
N VAL A 364 -20.65 6.43 26.21
CA VAL A 364 -21.23 6.16 24.86
C VAL A 364 -22.67 6.66 24.70
N ASP A 365 -23.35 6.95 25.81
CA ASP A 365 -24.68 7.52 25.85
C ASP A 365 -24.67 9.05 25.93
N ASP A 366 -23.50 9.66 26.14
CA ASP A 366 -23.32 11.12 26.16
C ASP A 366 -22.55 11.59 24.93
N ASP A 367 -23.28 11.69 23.81
CA ASP A 367 -22.78 12.20 22.54
C ASP A 367 -22.80 13.75 22.46
N THR A 368 -22.99 14.46 23.57
CA THR A 368 -23.03 15.94 23.62
C THR A 368 -21.66 16.60 23.76
N LEU A 369 -20.61 15.81 23.96
CA LEU A 369 -19.31 16.27 24.47
C LEU A 369 -18.25 16.57 23.41
N THR A 370 -18.60 16.61 22.12
CA THR A 370 -17.65 16.93 21.05
C THR A 370 -17.89 18.27 20.38
N THR A 371 -16.80 18.95 20.02
CA THR A 371 -16.81 20.27 19.38
C THR A 371 -16.10 20.22 18.03
N PRO A 372 -16.45 21.08 17.06
CA PRO A 372 -15.80 21.08 15.77
C PRO A 372 -14.38 21.66 15.85
N TYR A 373 -13.45 21.07 15.10
CA TYR A 373 -12.08 21.54 14.95
C TYR A 373 -11.71 21.81 13.49
N THR A 374 -10.66 22.61 13.31
CA THR A 374 -9.91 22.72 12.05
C THR A 374 -8.42 22.59 12.34
N ARG A 375 -7.72 21.72 11.60
CA ARG A 375 -6.26 21.61 11.61
C ARG A 375 -5.71 22.05 10.26
N ARG A 376 -4.68 22.89 10.28
CA ARG A 376 -3.93 23.32 9.09
C ARG A 376 -2.48 22.90 9.19
N TYR A 377 -1.98 22.33 8.11
CA TYR A 377 -0.64 21.76 8.02
C TYR A 377 0.19 22.56 7.03
N THR A 378 1.43 22.86 7.38
CA THR A 378 2.40 23.53 6.50
C THR A 378 3.63 22.65 6.40
N TYR A 379 4.08 22.38 5.18
CA TYR A 379 5.24 21.53 4.90
C TYR A 379 6.37 22.32 4.24
N ASP A 380 7.61 21.83 4.39
CA ASP A 380 8.72 22.27 3.56
C ASP A 380 8.75 21.59 2.18
N ALA A 381 9.74 21.91 1.35
CA ALA A 381 9.88 21.35 0.01
C ALA A 381 10.08 19.82 -0.02
N SER A 382 10.59 19.22 1.05
CA SER A 382 10.82 17.77 1.18
C SER A 382 9.69 17.05 1.92
N GLY A 383 8.61 17.78 2.26
CA GLY A 383 7.46 17.24 2.95
C GLY A 383 7.64 17.07 4.46
N ASN A 384 8.59 17.75 5.10
CA ASN A 384 8.64 17.81 6.56
C ASN A 384 7.55 18.75 7.08
N LEU A 385 6.81 18.35 8.10
CA LEU A 385 5.88 19.26 8.80
C LEU A 385 6.68 20.40 9.44
N LEU A 386 6.31 21.65 9.15
CA LEU A 386 6.87 22.86 9.75
C LEU A 386 5.96 23.42 10.83
N GLU A 387 4.65 23.45 10.57
CA GLU A 387 3.67 24.02 11.47
C GLU A 387 2.34 23.29 11.37
N LEU A 388 1.74 23.02 12.53
CA LEU A 388 0.38 22.55 12.70
C LEU A 388 -0.39 23.58 13.52
N VAL A 389 -1.41 24.18 12.92
CA VAL A 389 -2.33 25.09 13.60
C VAL A 389 -3.63 24.36 13.86
N HIS A 390 -3.97 24.22 15.14
CA HIS A 390 -5.23 23.63 15.59
C HIS A 390 -6.17 24.71 16.12
N SER A 391 -7.40 24.73 15.61
CA SER A 391 -8.45 25.68 15.98
C SER A 391 -9.70 24.93 16.41
N ALA A 392 -10.03 24.99 17.70
CA ALA A 392 -11.23 24.42 18.27
C ALA A 392 -12.33 25.50 18.36
N GLY A 393 -13.26 25.49 17.40
CA GLY A 393 -14.10 26.65 17.08
C GLY A 393 -14.90 27.21 18.27
N ALA A 394 -15.42 26.34 19.14
CA ALA A 394 -16.36 26.73 20.19
C ALA A 394 -15.78 26.69 21.63
N SER A 395 -14.67 25.98 21.85
CA SER A 395 -13.94 25.94 23.13
C SER A 395 -12.96 27.12 23.26
N ARG A 396 -12.64 27.82 22.15
CA ARG A 396 -11.70 28.96 22.05
C ARG A 396 -10.26 28.66 22.49
N VAL A 397 -9.89 27.39 22.63
CA VAL A 397 -8.53 26.97 22.93
C VAL A 397 -7.93 26.41 21.64
N GLY A 398 -7.30 27.29 20.85
CA GLY A 398 -6.46 26.89 19.74
C GLY A 398 -5.00 26.81 20.18
N TRP A 399 -4.20 26.03 19.46
CA TRP A 399 -2.76 25.95 19.69
C TRP A 399 -2.03 25.78 18.36
N THR A 400 -0.74 26.12 18.38
CA THR A 400 0.15 25.95 17.23
C THR A 400 1.36 25.14 17.69
N GLN A 401 1.64 24.05 16.99
CA GLN A 401 2.87 23.27 17.14
C GLN A 401 3.80 23.62 15.98
N ARG A 402 5.03 23.99 16.29
CA ARG A 402 6.09 24.22 15.32
C ARG A 402 7.11 23.11 15.39
N MET A 403 7.73 22.83 14.25
CA MET A 403 8.81 21.87 14.12
C MET A 403 10.05 22.59 13.61
N ALA A 404 11.19 22.40 14.26
CA ALA A 404 12.48 22.75 13.70
C ALA A 404 12.98 21.58 12.86
N VAL A 405 13.34 21.85 11.60
CA VAL A 405 13.88 20.86 10.66
C VAL A 405 15.37 21.16 10.46
N SER A 406 16.19 20.12 10.42
CA SER A 406 17.63 20.26 10.15
C SER A 406 17.87 20.90 8.78
N GLU A 407 18.90 21.75 8.70
CA GLU A 407 19.34 22.35 7.42
C GLU A 407 19.98 21.32 6.48
N ARG A 408 20.37 20.15 6.99
CA ARG A 408 21.15 19.14 6.26
C ARG A 408 20.41 17.82 6.04
N SER A 409 19.37 17.55 6.82
CA SER A 409 18.61 16.30 6.79
C SER A 409 17.12 16.56 6.93
N ASN A 410 16.29 15.53 6.86
CA ASN A 410 14.86 15.55 7.18
C ASN A 410 14.60 15.23 8.65
N ARG A 411 15.62 15.31 9.52
CA ARG A 411 15.43 15.23 10.97
C ARG A 411 14.67 16.47 11.44
N SER A 412 13.72 16.28 12.36
CA SER A 412 12.95 17.40 12.91
C SER A 412 12.45 17.11 14.32
N VAL A 413 12.39 18.14 15.16
CA VAL A 413 11.88 18.08 16.53
C VAL A 413 10.89 19.21 16.80
N ILE A 414 10.08 19.07 17.84
CA ILE A 414 9.17 20.15 18.29
C ILE A 414 10.00 21.38 18.67
N TRP A 415 9.58 22.55 18.21
CA TRP A 415 10.14 23.84 18.58
C TRP A 415 9.11 24.65 19.37
N GLY A 416 9.34 24.78 20.68
CA GLY A 416 8.43 25.48 21.58
C GLY A 416 8.36 26.99 21.31
N HIS A 417 7.20 27.58 21.57
CA HIS A 417 6.98 28.99 21.31
C HIS A 417 7.77 29.87 22.30
N GLY A 418 8.71 30.65 21.77
CA GLY A 418 9.56 31.53 22.57
C GLY A 418 10.86 30.87 23.04
N ASP A 419 11.05 29.59 22.74
CA ASP A 419 12.30 28.87 23.01
C ASP A 419 13.35 29.20 21.93
N PRO A 420 14.65 29.17 22.28
CA PRO A 420 15.71 29.24 21.27
C PRO A 420 15.58 28.10 20.26
N ALA A 421 16.08 28.30 19.04
CA ALA A 421 16.10 27.26 18.03
C ALA A 421 16.83 26.02 18.57
N PRO A 422 16.23 24.82 18.53
CA PRO A 422 16.86 23.61 19.04
C PRO A 422 17.98 23.13 18.10
N ASP A 423 18.98 22.45 18.65
CA ASP A 423 19.92 21.67 17.86
C ASP A 423 19.24 20.36 17.41
N VAL A 424 18.70 20.40 16.19
CA VAL A 424 17.91 19.30 15.64
C VAL A 424 18.76 18.04 15.46
N ASP A 425 19.99 18.16 14.96
CA ASP A 425 20.82 16.99 14.64
C ASP A 425 21.32 16.30 15.93
N ALA A 426 21.54 17.05 17.02
CA ALA A 426 21.93 16.50 18.32
C ALA A 426 20.83 15.64 18.98
N ALA A 427 19.55 15.87 18.62
CA ALA A 427 18.41 15.09 19.09
C ALA A 427 18.35 13.67 18.49
N PHE A 428 19.18 13.38 17.50
CA PHE A 428 19.25 12.07 16.84
C PHE A 428 20.65 11.46 17.01
N ASP A 429 20.74 10.14 16.93
CA ASP A 429 22.03 9.49 16.81
C ASP A 429 22.60 9.56 15.37
N ALA A 430 23.78 8.96 15.17
CA ALA A 430 24.45 8.98 13.88
C ALA A 430 23.67 8.24 12.78
N CYS A 431 22.84 7.25 13.15
CA CYS A 431 21.98 6.51 12.23
C CYS A 431 20.58 7.12 12.08
N GLY A 432 20.33 8.29 12.68
CA GLY A 432 19.06 9.01 12.54
C GLY A 432 17.96 8.56 13.48
N ASN A 433 18.27 7.78 14.52
CA ASN A 433 17.29 7.38 15.50
C ASN A 433 17.09 8.49 16.55
N LEU A 434 15.84 8.82 16.87
CA LEU A 434 15.52 9.86 17.85
C LEU A 434 16.00 9.45 19.26
N ARG A 435 16.61 10.37 20.02
CA ARG A 435 17.20 10.07 21.34
C ARG A 435 16.27 10.33 22.52
N GLU A 436 15.29 11.21 22.36
CA GLU A 436 14.29 11.52 23.37
C GLU A 436 12.91 11.56 22.73
N LEU A 437 11.95 10.84 23.29
CA LEU A 437 10.59 10.77 22.75
C LEU A 437 9.86 12.11 22.92
N VAL A 438 9.94 12.62 24.15
CA VAL A 438 9.60 13.95 24.62
C VAL A 438 10.64 14.34 25.66
N SER A 439 10.73 15.62 26.00
CA SER A 439 11.69 16.08 27.01
C SER A 439 11.58 15.27 28.31
N GLY A 440 12.71 14.69 28.73
CA GLY A 440 12.79 13.85 29.94
C GLY A 440 12.43 12.37 29.74
N GLN A 441 12.16 11.92 28.52
CA GLN A 441 11.93 10.50 28.18
C GLN A 441 12.97 10.00 27.18
N PRO A 442 14.17 9.59 27.64
CA PRO A 442 15.23 9.11 26.77
C PRO A 442 14.87 7.76 26.14
N MET A 443 15.41 7.54 24.95
CA MET A 443 15.24 6.33 24.16
C MET A 443 16.61 5.73 23.80
N THR A 444 16.70 4.41 23.87
CA THR A 444 17.87 3.65 23.43
C THR A 444 17.52 2.76 22.26
N TRP A 445 18.51 2.50 21.42
CA TRP A 445 18.38 1.72 20.19
C TRP A 445 19.42 0.62 20.18
N ASN A 446 19.01 -0.60 19.82
CA ASN A 446 19.95 -1.72 19.70
C ASN A 446 20.87 -1.55 18.47
N ALA A 447 21.86 -2.43 18.31
CA ALA A 447 22.81 -2.35 17.19
C ALA A 447 22.18 -2.64 15.82
N GLY A 448 20.97 -3.22 15.79
CA GLY A 448 20.15 -3.39 14.59
C GLY A 448 19.28 -2.16 14.24
N ASN A 449 19.49 -1.02 14.91
CA ASN A 449 18.69 0.20 14.77
C ASN A 449 17.19 0.00 15.02
N ARG A 450 16.83 -0.84 16.01
CA ARG A 450 15.46 -0.99 16.52
C ARG A 450 15.35 -0.41 17.92
N LEU A 451 14.17 0.11 18.27
CA LEU A 451 13.91 0.71 19.58
C LEU A 451 14.08 -0.35 20.67
N ASP A 452 14.99 -0.13 21.61
CA ASP A 452 15.31 -1.08 22.67
C ASP A 452 14.58 -0.72 23.96
N THR A 453 14.72 0.54 24.41
CA THR A 453 14.12 1.02 25.66
C THR A 453 13.57 2.43 25.49
N VAL A 454 12.40 2.70 26.09
CA VAL A 454 11.89 4.05 26.36
C VAL A 454 11.79 4.22 27.87
N THR A 455 12.51 5.19 28.43
CA THR A 455 12.41 5.52 29.86
C THR A 455 11.28 6.53 30.07
N HIS A 456 10.28 6.15 30.87
CA HIS A 456 9.15 7.00 31.23
C HIS A 456 9.48 7.97 32.37
N VAL A 457 10.19 7.50 33.39
CA VAL A 457 10.58 8.26 34.57
C VAL A 457 12.00 7.87 34.96
N THR A 458 12.93 8.82 34.89
CA THR A 458 14.28 8.67 35.45
C THR A 458 14.25 8.88 36.96
N ARG A 459 14.90 7.99 37.71
CA ARG A 459 14.97 8.08 39.18
C ARG A 459 16.41 8.21 39.64
N ASP A 460 16.66 9.16 40.54
CA ASP A 460 18.00 9.41 41.08
C ASP A 460 18.51 8.21 41.92
N ASP A 461 17.61 7.57 42.66
CA ASP A 461 17.89 6.43 43.55
C ASP A 461 16.95 5.26 43.24
N GLY A 462 17.29 4.42 42.25
CA GLY A 462 16.53 3.20 41.93
C GLY A 462 16.61 2.80 40.46
N ASN A 463 15.76 1.84 40.06
CA ASN A 463 15.56 1.51 38.66
C ASN A 463 14.53 2.45 38.04
N ASP A 464 14.80 2.91 36.83
CA ASP A 464 13.88 3.74 36.05
C ASP A 464 12.58 2.99 35.71
N ASP A 465 11.49 3.74 35.57
CA ASP A 465 10.27 3.23 34.96
C ASP A 465 10.47 3.25 33.44
N ASN A 466 10.36 2.10 32.77
CA ASN A 466 10.69 1.97 31.36
C ASN A 466 9.83 0.94 30.63
N GLU A 467 9.85 1.02 29.31
CA GLU A 467 9.30 0.01 28.40
C GLU A 467 10.43 -0.50 27.51
N ARG A 468 10.61 -1.83 27.47
CA ARG A 468 11.65 -2.53 26.69
C ARG A 468 11.03 -3.47 25.65
N TYR A 469 11.71 -3.66 24.53
CA TYR A 469 11.21 -4.45 23.40
C TYR A 469 12.24 -5.47 22.91
N ALA A 470 11.78 -6.68 22.54
CA ALA A 470 12.59 -7.66 21.84
C ALA A 470 11.92 -8.12 20.54
N TYR A 471 12.76 -8.48 19.58
CA TYR A 471 12.38 -8.70 18.19
C TYR A 471 12.81 -10.09 17.73
N ASP A 472 12.10 -10.66 16.77
CA ASP A 472 12.55 -11.84 16.06
C ASP A 472 13.61 -11.50 14.99
N ALA A 473 14.08 -12.55 14.31
CA ALA A 473 15.05 -12.41 13.23
C ALA A 473 14.56 -11.54 12.06
N ALA A 474 13.25 -11.50 11.80
CA ALA A 474 12.66 -10.67 10.74
C ALA A 474 12.47 -9.21 11.16
N GLY A 475 12.60 -8.91 12.45
CA GLY A 475 12.41 -7.58 13.01
C GLY A 475 11.02 -7.23 13.46
N GLN A 476 10.16 -8.24 13.58
CA GLN A 476 8.88 -8.05 14.23
C GLN A 476 9.06 -8.11 15.74
N ARG A 477 8.39 -7.19 16.45
CA ARG A 477 8.36 -7.22 17.91
C ARG A 477 7.61 -8.47 18.37
N VAL A 478 8.25 -9.26 19.22
CA VAL A 478 7.66 -10.50 19.78
C VAL A 478 7.53 -10.47 21.30
N ARG A 479 8.17 -9.50 21.97
CA ARG A 479 8.08 -9.31 23.42
C ARG A 479 8.17 -7.84 23.77
N LYS A 480 7.32 -7.40 24.70
CA LYS A 480 7.34 -6.07 25.32
C LYS A 480 7.24 -6.21 26.83
N VAL A 481 8.06 -5.47 27.56
CA VAL A 481 8.07 -5.46 29.03
C VAL A 481 8.08 -4.02 29.53
N THR A 482 7.04 -3.64 30.26
CA THR A 482 6.96 -2.34 30.95
C THR A 482 7.21 -2.57 32.44
N ARG A 483 8.13 -1.80 33.02
CA ARG A 483 8.42 -1.79 34.45
C ARG A 483 8.04 -0.46 35.05
N GLN A 484 7.29 -0.52 36.15
CA GLN A 484 6.86 0.66 36.90
C GLN A 484 7.02 0.41 38.39
N GLN A 485 7.58 1.37 39.11
CA GLN A 485 7.75 1.27 40.55
C GLN A 485 6.67 2.08 41.28
N ALA A 486 5.80 1.39 42.02
CA ALA A 486 4.73 1.98 42.83
C ALA A 486 4.90 1.60 44.31
N SER A 487 4.86 2.59 45.20
CA SER A 487 4.96 2.40 46.67
C SER A 487 6.10 1.48 47.13
N GLY A 488 7.27 1.58 46.48
CA GLY A 488 8.46 0.78 46.80
C GLY A 488 8.51 -0.63 46.21
N THR A 489 7.46 -1.06 45.47
CA THR A 489 7.41 -2.36 44.77
C THR A 489 7.52 -2.14 43.26
N ALA A 490 8.29 -2.98 42.57
CA ALA A 490 8.35 -2.98 41.11
C ALA A 490 7.24 -3.88 40.54
N HIS A 491 6.43 -3.32 39.66
CA HIS A 491 5.43 -4.03 38.87
C HIS A 491 5.91 -4.17 37.43
N GLU A 492 5.56 -5.29 36.82
CA GLU A 492 5.93 -5.64 35.46
C GLU A 492 4.67 -5.99 34.67
N PHE A 493 4.58 -5.42 33.47
CA PHE A 493 3.55 -5.68 32.49
C PHE A 493 4.24 -6.24 31.26
N GLU A 494 4.00 -7.51 30.95
CA GLU A 494 4.60 -8.19 29.81
C GLU A 494 3.54 -8.49 28.76
N THR A 495 3.86 -8.27 27.49
CA THR A 495 3.09 -8.76 26.34
C THR A 495 4.00 -9.58 25.44
N ARG A 496 3.59 -10.79 25.12
CA ARG A 496 4.24 -11.67 24.13
C ARG A 496 3.34 -11.75 22.90
N TYR A 497 3.92 -11.47 21.74
CA TYR A 497 3.23 -11.50 20.45
C TYR A 497 3.58 -12.81 19.75
N LEU A 498 2.58 -13.67 19.58
CA LEU A 498 2.70 -14.98 18.95
C LEU A 498 1.65 -15.06 17.82
N PRO A 499 1.80 -15.93 16.81
CA PRO A 499 0.85 -15.93 15.71
C PRO A 499 -0.56 -16.28 16.19
N GLY A 500 -1.49 -15.36 15.93
CA GLY A 500 -2.90 -15.49 16.30
C GLY A 500 -3.22 -15.14 17.76
N VAL A 501 -2.25 -14.82 18.62
CA VAL A 501 -2.51 -14.53 20.05
C VAL A 501 -1.50 -13.58 20.69
N GLU A 502 -2.00 -12.64 21.49
CA GLU A 502 -1.18 -11.93 22.48
C GLU A 502 -1.34 -12.58 23.85
N LEU A 503 -0.22 -12.82 24.54
CA LEU A 503 -0.21 -13.25 25.93
C LEU A 503 0.25 -12.11 26.81
N ARG A 504 -0.60 -11.69 27.74
CA ARG A 504 -0.38 -10.54 28.62
C ARG A 504 -0.29 -10.99 30.06
N ARG A 505 0.69 -10.46 30.78
CA ARG A 505 0.89 -10.68 32.21
C ARG A 505 1.06 -9.35 32.92
N ASN A 506 0.39 -9.17 34.05
CA ASN A 506 0.51 -7.98 34.89
C ASN A 506 0.68 -8.39 36.35
N THR A 507 1.86 -8.12 36.91
CA THR A 507 2.17 -8.51 38.29
C THR A 507 1.51 -7.62 39.36
N ALA A 508 1.01 -6.43 38.99
CA ALA A 508 0.26 -5.58 39.92
C ALA A 508 -1.12 -6.14 40.24
N THR A 509 -1.78 -6.72 39.23
CA THR A 509 -3.14 -7.27 39.33
C THR A 509 -3.18 -8.80 39.40
N ASN A 510 -2.02 -9.46 39.27
CA ASN A 510 -1.89 -10.92 39.07
C ASN A 510 -2.68 -11.43 37.85
N GLU A 511 -2.84 -10.57 36.85
CA GLU A 511 -3.58 -10.87 35.63
C GLU A 511 -2.72 -11.65 34.66
N ILE A 512 -3.30 -12.73 34.12
CA ILE A 512 -2.76 -13.48 32.99
C ILE A 512 -3.90 -13.61 31.98
N LEU A 513 -3.71 -12.96 30.83
CA LEU A 513 -4.73 -12.76 29.80
C LEU A 513 -4.19 -13.26 28.46
N SER A 514 -4.96 -14.12 27.78
CA SER A 514 -4.79 -14.46 26.38
C SER A 514 -5.77 -13.65 25.54
N VAL A 515 -5.26 -13.03 24.48
CA VAL A 515 -6.04 -12.26 23.51
C VAL A 515 -5.84 -12.89 22.14
N PRO A 516 -6.60 -13.94 21.76
CA PRO A 516 -6.61 -14.42 20.39
C PRO A 516 -7.15 -13.33 19.46
N SER A 517 -6.50 -13.18 18.30
CA SER A 517 -6.83 -12.18 17.28
C SER A 517 -7.09 -12.86 15.94
N VAL A 518 -8.25 -12.54 15.36
CA VAL A 518 -8.76 -13.16 14.14
C VAL A 518 -9.18 -12.09 13.14
N GLU A 519 -8.71 -12.17 11.91
CA GLU A 519 -9.18 -11.32 10.81
C GLU A 519 -10.36 -12.00 10.08
N ALA A 520 -11.51 -11.32 10.04
CA ALA A 520 -12.75 -11.84 9.47
C ALA A 520 -13.32 -10.88 8.42
N GLY A 521 -12.80 -10.98 7.19
CA GLY A 521 -13.19 -10.12 6.07
C GLY A 521 -12.81 -8.65 6.33
N ARG A 522 -13.80 -7.83 6.72
CA ARG A 522 -13.60 -6.40 7.04
C ARG A 522 -13.40 -6.07 8.51
N VAL A 523 -13.49 -7.07 9.38
CA VAL A 523 -13.56 -6.86 10.83
C VAL A 523 -12.47 -7.69 11.48
N SER A 524 -11.65 -7.04 12.30
CA SER A 524 -10.72 -7.72 13.21
C SER A 524 -11.49 -8.09 14.47
N ILE A 525 -11.25 -9.27 15.02
CA ILE A 525 -12.01 -9.81 16.15
C ILE A 525 -11.04 -10.30 17.21
N HIS A 526 -11.25 -9.84 18.45
CA HIS A 526 -10.48 -10.29 19.62
C HIS A 526 -11.39 -11.05 20.58
N ALA A 527 -10.87 -12.05 21.28
CA ALA A 527 -11.51 -12.57 22.50
C ALA A 527 -10.61 -12.30 23.71
N LEU A 528 -11.20 -12.12 24.90
CA LEU A 528 -10.44 -11.86 26.13
C LEU A 528 -10.59 -13.03 27.11
N ILE A 529 -9.51 -13.77 27.36
CA ILE A 529 -9.52 -14.99 28.18
C ILE A 529 -8.53 -14.87 29.34
N TRP A 530 -9.03 -14.80 30.55
CA TRP A 530 -8.23 -14.77 31.77
C TRP A 530 -8.09 -16.15 32.39
N SER A 531 -6.85 -16.50 32.78
CA SER A 531 -6.60 -17.60 33.70
C SER A 531 -6.57 -17.14 35.16
N THR A 532 -6.08 -15.92 35.41
CA THR A 532 -6.06 -15.28 36.74
C THR A 532 -6.27 -13.76 36.63
N GLY A 533 -6.65 -13.11 37.74
CA GLY A 533 -6.69 -11.65 37.86
C GLY A 533 -7.77 -10.93 37.04
N ARG A 534 -8.78 -11.66 36.55
CA ARG A 534 -9.89 -11.10 35.76
C ARG A 534 -10.65 -9.99 36.52
N PRO A 535 -10.88 -8.81 35.91
CA PRO A 535 -11.79 -7.82 36.47
C PRO A 535 -13.24 -8.33 36.50
N SER A 536 -13.95 -8.10 37.60
CA SER A 536 -15.34 -8.56 37.76
C SER A 536 -16.32 -7.99 36.72
N ALA A 537 -16.01 -6.79 36.19
CA ALA A 537 -16.84 -6.07 35.22
C ALA A 537 -16.75 -6.61 33.79
N VAL A 538 -15.81 -7.50 33.48
CA VAL A 538 -15.61 -8.02 32.11
C VAL A 538 -15.88 -9.52 32.07
N PRO A 539 -16.80 -10.02 31.21
CA PRO A 539 -17.01 -11.46 31.04
C PRO A 539 -15.74 -12.17 30.60
N ASN A 540 -15.52 -13.39 31.08
CA ASN A 540 -14.42 -14.23 30.57
C ASN A 540 -14.83 -14.84 29.23
N GLY A 541 -13.97 -14.75 28.22
CA GLY A 541 -14.30 -15.17 26.86
C GLY A 541 -15.05 -14.12 26.04
N GLN A 542 -15.18 -12.87 26.52
CA GLN A 542 -15.85 -11.80 25.79
C GLN A 542 -15.24 -11.63 24.39
N VAL A 543 -16.06 -11.77 23.35
CA VAL A 543 -15.69 -11.49 21.96
C VAL A 543 -15.93 -10.02 21.63
N ARG A 544 -14.96 -9.40 20.96
CA ARG A 544 -14.97 -7.98 20.57
C ARG A 544 -14.77 -7.85 19.07
N TYR A 545 -15.74 -7.25 18.40
CA TYR A 545 -15.70 -6.97 16.96
C TYR A 545 -15.19 -5.54 16.74
N LEU A 546 -14.02 -5.40 16.10
CA LEU A 546 -13.36 -4.13 15.85
C LEU A 546 -13.66 -3.67 14.42
N LEU A 547 -14.56 -2.70 14.29
CA LEU A 547 -14.99 -2.16 13.01
C LEU A 547 -14.12 -0.98 12.63
N SER A 548 -13.55 -1.04 11.43
CA SER A 548 -12.58 -0.06 10.92
C SER A 548 -13.16 0.89 9.88
N ASP A 549 -12.48 2.01 9.65
CA ASP A 549 -12.68 2.89 8.51
C ASP A 549 -11.82 2.45 7.29
N LEU A 550 -11.86 3.22 6.20
CA LEU A 550 -11.05 2.98 5.00
C LEU A 550 -9.53 2.87 5.28
N ALA A 551 -9.01 3.62 6.26
CA ALA A 551 -7.60 3.60 6.63
C ALA A 551 -7.24 2.46 7.61
N GLY A 552 -8.21 1.62 7.95
CA GLY A 552 -8.07 0.54 8.93
C GLY A 552 -8.17 1.01 10.38
N SER A 553 -8.49 2.29 10.64
CA SER A 553 -8.61 2.81 12.00
C SER A 553 -9.87 2.30 12.66
N ILE A 554 -9.75 1.71 13.85
CA ILE A 554 -10.89 1.11 14.56
C ILE A 554 -11.81 2.23 15.07
N GLY A 555 -12.97 2.42 14.46
CA GLY A 555 -13.93 3.44 14.89
C GLY A 555 -14.85 2.95 16.00
N LEU A 556 -15.17 1.66 16.02
CA LEU A 556 -16.24 1.08 16.85
C LEU A 556 -15.86 -0.33 17.33
N GLU A 557 -16.10 -0.62 18.60
CA GLU A 557 -16.04 -1.98 19.18
C GLU A 557 -17.45 -2.43 19.58
N LEU A 558 -17.85 -3.63 19.12
CA LEU A 558 -19.10 -4.29 19.50
C LEU A 558 -18.83 -5.56 20.31
N ASP A 559 -19.75 -5.94 21.19
CA ASP A 559 -19.75 -7.24 21.87
C ASP A 559 -20.56 -8.30 21.10
N GLU A 560 -20.73 -9.47 21.72
CA GLU A 560 -21.50 -10.62 21.24
C GLU A 560 -23.00 -10.37 21.05
N ASP A 561 -23.56 -9.31 21.65
CA ASP A 561 -24.97 -8.91 21.51
C ASP A 561 -25.13 -7.69 20.60
N ALA A 562 -24.11 -7.38 19.79
CA ALA A 562 -24.02 -6.21 18.93
C ALA A 562 -24.19 -4.86 19.67
N GLN A 563 -23.89 -4.84 20.98
CA GLN A 563 -23.88 -3.62 21.79
C GLN A 563 -22.53 -2.92 21.72
N ARG A 564 -22.55 -1.59 21.75
CA ARG A 564 -21.33 -0.77 21.67
C ARG A 564 -20.53 -0.88 22.97
N ILE A 565 -19.31 -1.38 22.87
CA ILE A 565 -18.32 -1.37 23.96
C ILE A 565 -17.66 0.01 24.01
N SER A 566 -17.08 0.43 22.88
CA SER A 566 -16.38 1.71 22.77
C SER A 566 -16.45 2.29 21.35
N VAL A 567 -16.24 3.60 21.25
CA VAL A 567 -16.15 4.35 20.00
C VAL A 567 -14.96 5.30 20.10
N GLU A 568 -14.21 5.46 19.01
CA GLU A 568 -13.03 6.32 18.97
C GLU A 568 -12.98 7.06 17.63
N GLY A 569 -12.69 8.37 17.68
CA GLY A 569 -12.45 9.18 16.49
C GLY A 569 -11.04 9.75 16.50
N TYR A 570 -10.43 9.80 15.32
CA TYR A 570 -9.03 10.18 15.15
C TYR A 570 -8.88 11.51 14.40
N PHE A 571 -7.82 12.25 14.72
CA PHE A 571 -7.26 13.24 13.81
C PHE A 571 -6.61 12.51 12.61
N PRO A 572 -6.45 13.18 11.45
CA PRO A 572 -5.96 12.51 10.24
C PRO A 572 -4.63 11.78 10.39
N PHE A 573 -3.74 12.26 11.25
CA PHE A 573 -2.42 11.66 11.50
C PHE A 573 -2.40 10.73 12.72
N GLY A 574 -3.56 10.24 13.18
CA GLY A 574 -3.68 9.14 14.14
C GLY A 574 -3.71 9.49 15.63
N GLY A 575 -3.62 10.77 15.98
CA GLY A 575 -3.93 11.20 17.36
C GLY A 575 -5.42 11.02 17.65
N THR A 576 -5.78 10.55 18.85
CA THR A 576 -7.20 10.39 19.23
C THR A 576 -7.84 11.76 19.46
N ALA A 577 -8.86 12.09 18.66
CA ALA A 577 -9.61 13.34 18.77
C ALA A 577 -10.69 13.26 19.85
N TRP A 578 -11.35 12.12 19.98
CA TRP A 578 -12.33 11.85 21.04
C TRP A 578 -12.50 10.34 21.22
N ARG A 579 -12.95 9.92 22.40
CA ARG A 579 -13.27 8.52 22.69
C ARG A 579 -14.38 8.39 23.72
N ALA A 580 -15.21 7.36 23.57
CA ALA A 580 -16.30 7.05 24.48
C ALA A 580 -16.37 5.53 24.72
N ALA A 581 -16.77 5.13 25.92
CA ALA A 581 -16.99 3.74 26.28
C ALA A 581 -18.19 3.57 27.22
N ARG A 582 -18.80 2.38 27.24
CA ARG A 582 -19.82 2.03 28.24
C ARG A 582 -19.23 1.79 29.63
N SER A 583 -17.96 1.42 29.68
CA SER A 583 -17.20 1.14 30.89
C SER A 583 -15.73 1.42 30.63
N THR A 584 -15.07 2.20 31.49
CA THR A 584 -13.63 2.47 31.38
C THR A 584 -12.82 1.18 31.56
N ILE A 585 -13.24 0.30 32.47
CA ILE A 585 -12.59 -0.99 32.72
C ILE A 585 -12.58 -1.86 31.46
N GLU A 586 -13.69 -1.91 30.72
CA GLU A 586 -13.72 -2.65 29.45
C GLU A 586 -12.83 -1.99 28.39
N ALA A 587 -12.83 -0.66 28.34
CA ALA A 587 -12.13 0.10 27.31
C ALA A 587 -10.60 0.13 27.49
N ASP A 588 -10.09 -0.11 28.69
CA ASP A 588 -8.65 -0.21 28.96
C ASP A 588 -7.99 -1.42 28.27
N TYR A 589 -8.78 -2.41 27.86
CA TYR A 589 -8.31 -3.55 27.06
C TYR A 589 -8.15 -3.27 25.56
N ARG A 590 -8.57 -2.08 25.10
CA ARG A 590 -8.43 -1.67 23.70
C ARG A 590 -7.00 -1.21 23.42
N THR A 591 -6.24 -2.04 22.70
CA THR A 591 -4.85 -1.73 22.30
C THR A 591 -4.71 -1.37 20.83
N VAL A 592 -5.46 -2.04 19.95
CA VAL A 592 -5.50 -1.77 18.50
C VAL A 592 -6.41 -0.57 18.23
N ARG A 593 -5.89 0.44 17.53
CA ARG A 593 -6.56 1.74 17.34
C ARG A 593 -6.43 2.24 15.89
N TYR A 594 -5.60 3.26 15.67
CA TYR A 594 -5.39 3.87 14.35
C TYR A 594 -4.69 2.91 13.38
N SER A 595 -5.18 2.85 12.14
CA SER A 595 -4.68 1.96 11.07
C SER A 595 -4.50 0.49 11.47
N GLY A 596 -5.32 0.00 12.40
CA GLY A 596 -5.26 -1.38 12.89
C GLY A 596 -4.00 -1.68 13.70
N ARG A 597 -3.31 -0.66 14.23
CA ARG A 597 -2.04 -0.82 14.95
C ARG A 597 -2.20 -0.70 16.45
N THR A 598 -1.38 -1.46 17.16
CA THR A 598 -1.26 -1.40 18.61
C THR A 598 -0.59 -0.10 19.02
N ARG A 599 -1.27 0.64 19.90
CA ARG A 599 -0.74 1.85 20.53
C ARG A 599 -0.14 1.51 21.89
N ASP A 600 1.14 1.79 22.07
CA ASP A 600 1.85 1.53 23.31
C ASP A 600 1.57 2.58 24.40
N ALA A 601 2.03 2.32 25.62
CA ALA A 601 1.89 3.24 26.75
C ALA A 601 2.66 4.55 26.51
N THR A 602 3.75 4.49 25.74
CA THR A 602 4.52 5.64 25.22
C THR A 602 3.71 6.54 24.29
N GLY A 603 2.60 6.03 23.75
CA GLY A 603 1.78 6.66 22.73
C GLY A 603 2.21 6.35 21.29
N LEU A 604 3.38 5.73 21.11
CA LEU A 604 3.84 5.27 19.80
C LEU A 604 2.92 4.17 19.25
N TYR A 605 2.77 4.15 17.93
CA TYR A 605 2.17 3.03 17.22
C TYR A 605 3.26 2.11 16.69
N ASP A 606 3.11 0.80 16.96
CA ASP A 606 3.95 -0.25 16.41
C ASP A 606 3.44 -0.68 15.03
N TYR A 607 4.25 -0.43 14.00
CA TYR A 607 3.98 -0.85 12.62
C TYR A 607 4.80 -2.07 12.20
N GLY A 608 5.50 -2.72 13.13
CA GLY A 608 6.43 -3.81 12.87
C GLY A 608 7.85 -3.29 12.71
N GLN A 609 8.20 -2.76 11.53
CA GLN A 609 9.58 -2.35 11.24
C GLN A 609 9.92 -0.93 11.73
N ARG A 610 8.89 -0.11 12.02
CA ARG A 610 9.06 1.24 12.54
C ARG A 610 8.03 1.59 13.61
N TYR A 611 8.40 2.56 14.45
CA TYR A 611 7.49 3.20 15.41
C TYR A 611 7.05 4.58 14.91
N TYR A 612 5.74 4.81 14.92
CA TYR A 612 5.13 6.06 14.48
C TYR A 612 4.69 6.92 15.66
N ALA A 613 5.04 8.21 15.64
CA ALA A 613 4.62 9.19 16.64
C ALA A 613 3.49 10.09 16.08
N PRO A 614 2.21 9.82 16.42
CA PRO A 614 1.06 10.53 15.85
C PRO A 614 0.98 12.01 16.26
N TRP A 615 1.73 12.45 17.28
CA TRP A 615 1.85 13.87 17.63
C TRP A 615 2.97 14.59 16.88
N LEU A 616 3.97 13.86 16.37
CA LEU A 616 5.03 14.41 15.52
C LEU A 616 4.66 14.37 14.03
N HIS A 617 3.66 13.56 13.67
CA HIS A 617 3.23 13.28 12.29
C HIS A 617 4.35 12.67 11.44
N ARG A 618 5.19 11.84 12.08
CA ARG A 618 6.34 11.18 11.43
C ARG A 618 6.77 9.91 12.15
N TRP A 619 7.58 9.12 11.45
CA TRP A 619 8.39 8.06 12.03
C TRP A 619 9.45 8.65 12.97
N ILE A 620 9.83 7.93 14.02
CA ILE A 620 10.85 8.37 14.99
C ILE A 620 12.28 7.93 14.61
N HIS A 621 12.41 7.12 13.56
CA HIS A 621 13.68 6.70 12.96
C HIS A 621 13.51 6.50 11.45
N PRO A 622 14.61 6.47 10.68
CA PRO A 622 14.56 6.44 9.22
C PRO A 622 14.02 5.12 8.67
N ASP A 623 13.47 5.19 7.46
CA ASP A 623 13.01 4.02 6.70
C ASP A 623 14.11 2.97 6.49
N PRO A 624 13.95 1.73 7.01
CA PRO A 624 14.92 0.66 6.78
C PRO A 624 14.91 0.13 5.34
N ALA A 625 13.84 0.36 4.56
CA ALA A 625 13.77 -0.02 3.16
C ALA A 625 14.46 1.01 2.23
N GLY A 626 14.97 2.12 2.78
CA GLY A 626 15.63 3.18 2.02
C GLY A 626 14.62 4.12 1.36
N ASN A 627 14.84 4.47 0.09
CA ASN A 627 14.08 5.55 -0.57
C ASN A 627 12.82 5.04 -1.29
N VAL A 628 12.16 3.99 -0.77
CA VAL A 628 10.94 3.41 -1.38
C VAL A 628 9.82 4.45 -1.49
N ASP A 629 9.68 5.29 -0.47
CA ASP A 629 8.72 6.40 -0.41
C ASP A 629 9.35 7.77 -0.71
N GLY A 630 10.54 7.79 -1.33
CA GLY A 630 11.32 8.98 -1.65
C GLY A 630 12.43 9.30 -0.65
N LEU A 631 13.11 10.44 -0.84
CA LEU A 631 14.32 10.83 -0.09
C LEU A 631 14.06 11.26 1.36
N ASN A 632 12.81 11.52 1.73
CA ASN A 632 12.44 11.83 3.12
C ASN A 632 12.13 10.54 3.88
N ARG A 633 13.12 10.01 4.61
CA ARG A 633 13.00 8.71 5.30
C ARG A 633 12.17 8.74 6.58
N PHE A 634 11.60 9.89 6.95
CA PHE A 634 10.73 10.05 8.14
C PHE A 634 9.26 10.34 7.79
N ARG A 635 8.94 10.54 6.51
CA ARG A 635 7.59 10.92 6.06
C ARG A 635 6.60 9.78 6.28
N PHE A 636 5.50 10.07 6.97
CA PHE A 636 4.43 9.10 7.17
C PHE A 636 3.37 9.19 6.06
N ALA A 637 3.04 8.05 5.44
CA ALA A 637 1.94 7.92 4.48
C ALA A 637 1.92 9.00 3.38
N MET A 638 3.11 9.42 2.90
CA MET A 638 3.28 10.49 1.91
C MET A 638 2.60 11.84 2.28
N ASN A 639 2.39 12.12 3.57
CA ASN A 639 1.58 13.23 4.10
C ASN A 639 0.10 13.20 3.66
N SER A 640 -0.43 12.04 3.26
CA SER A 640 -1.82 11.85 2.82
C SER A 640 -2.48 10.66 3.56
N PRO A 641 -2.57 10.71 4.90
CA PRO A 641 -2.96 9.55 5.71
C PRO A 641 -4.42 9.10 5.54
N MET A 642 -5.27 9.94 4.93
CA MET A 642 -6.65 9.54 4.58
C MET A 642 -6.73 8.75 3.27
N THR A 643 -5.66 8.75 2.47
CA THR A 643 -5.59 8.13 1.13
C THR A 643 -4.48 7.10 1.02
N MET A 644 -3.50 7.14 1.92
CA MET A 644 -2.33 6.28 1.95
C MET A 644 -2.27 5.59 3.32
N SER A 645 -1.80 4.36 3.34
CA SER A 645 -1.53 3.58 4.55
C SER A 645 -0.16 2.94 4.44
N ASP A 646 0.55 2.80 5.55
CA ASP A 646 1.75 1.98 5.63
C ASP A 646 1.44 0.83 6.59
N SER A 647 1.42 -0.41 6.09
CA SER A 647 1.03 -1.57 6.91
C SER A 647 2.21 -2.33 7.51
N THR A 648 3.45 -1.95 7.17
CA THR A 648 4.66 -2.66 7.60
C THR A 648 5.69 -1.73 8.22
N GLY A 649 5.45 -0.42 8.17
CA GLY A 649 6.43 0.59 8.50
C GLY A 649 7.55 0.68 7.46
N MET A 650 7.33 0.31 6.20
CA MET A 650 8.38 0.35 5.15
C MET A 650 7.92 0.94 3.82
N GLN A 651 6.61 1.03 3.60
CA GLN A 651 6.09 1.54 2.34
C GLN A 651 4.65 2.01 2.47
N ALA A 652 4.42 3.25 2.07
CA ALA A 652 3.09 3.80 1.89
C ALA A 652 2.45 3.21 0.62
N VAL A 653 1.31 2.55 0.81
CA VAL A 653 0.44 2.07 -0.26
C VAL A 653 -0.84 2.88 -0.30
N ARG A 654 -1.39 3.02 -1.50
CA ARG A 654 -2.66 3.72 -1.68
C ARG A 654 -3.81 2.89 -1.10
N LEU A 655 -4.66 3.52 -0.30
CA LEU A 655 -5.90 2.95 0.21
C LEU A 655 -6.88 2.72 -0.94
N VAL A 656 -6.87 1.49 -1.45
CA VAL A 656 -7.94 0.94 -2.27
C VAL A 656 -8.40 -0.31 -1.55
N TYR A 657 -9.49 -0.21 -0.79
CA TYR A 657 -9.95 -1.33 0.03
C TYR A 657 -10.29 -2.54 -0.85
N GLY A 658 -9.74 -3.71 -0.52
CA GLY A 658 -9.96 -4.94 -1.26
C GLY A 658 -9.08 -5.10 -2.50
N TYR A 659 -8.00 -4.32 -2.60
CA TYR A 659 -6.83 -4.69 -3.38
C TYR A 659 -5.82 -5.36 -2.43
N THR A 660 -6.08 -6.62 -2.04
CA THR A 660 -4.94 -7.54 -2.08
C THR A 660 -4.74 -7.75 -3.57
N ASP A 661 -3.59 -7.34 -4.09
CA ASP A 661 -3.27 -7.70 -5.46
C ASP A 661 -3.01 -9.21 -5.46
N ASP A 662 -4.07 -10.04 -5.51
CA ASP A 662 -3.98 -11.51 -5.58
C ASP A 662 -3.17 -11.97 -6.80
N ARG A 663 -2.89 -11.03 -7.72
CA ARG A 663 -2.00 -11.15 -8.85
C ARG A 663 -0.51 -11.12 -8.48
N THR A 664 -0.12 -10.37 -7.44
CA THR A 664 1.27 -10.30 -6.98
C THR A 664 1.76 -11.66 -6.44
N PRO A 665 1.00 -12.37 -5.57
CA PRO A 665 1.31 -13.75 -5.21
C PRO A 665 1.32 -14.70 -6.41
N TYR A 666 0.33 -14.63 -7.32
CA TYR A 666 0.28 -15.51 -8.49
C TYR A 666 1.48 -15.34 -9.43
N MET A 667 1.86 -14.09 -9.75
CA MET A 667 2.99 -13.82 -10.64
C MET A 667 4.32 -14.13 -9.94
N ALA A 668 4.44 -13.92 -8.63
CA ALA A 668 5.62 -14.33 -7.87
C ALA A 668 5.78 -15.87 -7.86
N ILE A 669 4.67 -16.62 -7.73
CA ILE A 669 4.67 -18.08 -7.82
C ILE A 669 5.05 -18.55 -9.23
N LYS A 670 4.48 -17.95 -10.28
CA LYS A 670 4.82 -18.29 -11.67
C LYS A 670 6.28 -17.96 -11.99
N ASP A 671 6.75 -16.76 -11.64
CA ASP A 671 8.14 -16.34 -11.85
C ASP A 671 9.12 -17.27 -11.09
N ALA A 672 8.78 -17.70 -9.87
CA ALA A 672 9.59 -18.64 -9.08
C ALA A 672 9.58 -20.07 -9.67
N GLN A 673 8.42 -20.56 -10.14
CA GLN A 673 8.31 -21.86 -10.80
C GLN A 673 9.10 -21.90 -12.11
N GLU A 674 9.04 -20.83 -12.90
CA GLU A 674 9.71 -20.75 -14.19
C GLU A 674 11.24 -20.58 -14.04
N GLN A 675 11.69 -19.78 -13.05
CA GLN A 675 13.11 -19.70 -12.67
C GLN A 675 13.68 -21.06 -12.24
N ALA A 676 12.89 -21.89 -11.54
CA ALA A 676 13.31 -23.24 -11.16
C ALA A 676 13.44 -24.20 -12.35
N THR A 677 12.79 -23.92 -13.48
CA THR A 677 12.82 -24.76 -14.70
C THR A 677 13.79 -24.28 -15.78
N GLY A 678 14.42 -23.12 -15.61
CA GLY A 678 15.40 -22.56 -16.56
C GLY A 678 14.78 -21.90 -17.81
N ASN A 679 13.45 -21.78 -17.90
CA ASN A 679 12.76 -21.05 -18.96
C ASN A 679 12.47 -19.62 -18.49
N ALA A 680 13.21 -18.63 -18.97
CA ALA A 680 12.94 -17.23 -18.65
C ALA A 680 11.75 -16.73 -19.48
N THR A 681 10.57 -16.62 -18.87
CA THR A 681 9.43 -15.94 -19.51
C THR A 681 9.68 -14.44 -19.51
N VAL A 682 9.91 -13.88 -20.70
CA VAL A 682 10.13 -12.44 -20.86
C VAL A 682 8.80 -11.75 -21.14
N ARG A 683 8.41 -10.82 -20.27
CA ARG A 683 7.20 -10.01 -20.45
C ARG A 683 7.44 -8.95 -21.53
N LEU A 684 6.65 -8.99 -22.60
CA LEU A 684 6.80 -8.10 -23.76
C LEU A 684 5.44 -7.59 -24.24
N ALA A 685 5.24 -6.28 -24.29
CA ALA A 685 4.06 -5.68 -24.91
C ALA A 685 4.34 -5.20 -26.34
N ILE A 686 3.30 -5.26 -27.20
CA ILE A 686 3.34 -4.63 -28.53
C ILE A 686 3.59 -3.12 -28.42
N ALA A 687 3.17 -2.50 -27.31
CA ALA A 687 3.48 -1.11 -27.01
C ALA A 687 4.99 -0.88 -26.79
N ASP A 688 5.71 -1.81 -26.16
CA ASP A 688 7.17 -1.68 -25.93
C ASP A 688 7.92 -1.75 -27.26
N LEU A 689 7.50 -2.65 -28.15
CA LEU A 689 8.02 -2.74 -29.52
C LEU A 689 7.71 -1.47 -30.34
N ASN A 690 6.48 -0.97 -30.25
CA ASN A 690 6.07 0.26 -30.93
C ASN A 690 6.85 1.47 -30.42
N ASN A 691 7.02 1.60 -29.10
CA ASN A 691 7.78 2.69 -28.48
C ASN A 691 9.25 2.63 -28.90
N ALA A 692 9.85 1.43 -28.91
CA ALA A 692 11.23 1.24 -29.34
C ALA A 692 11.45 1.61 -30.81
N LEU A 693 10.46 1.40 -31.68
CA LEU A 693 10.46 1.79 -33.08
C LEU A 693 10.03 3.25 -33.35
N GLY A 694 9.69 4.02 -32.30
CA GLY A 694 9.23 5.41 -32.45
C GLY A 694 7.79 5.57 -32.96
N ILE A 695 6.95 4.53 -32.83
CA ILE A 695 5.53 4.54 -33.22
C ILE A 695 4.69 5.12 -32.06
N THR A 696 4.71 6.45 -31.92
CA THR A 696 4.10 7.17 -30.78
C THR A 696 2.75 7.83 -31.09
N ASP A 697 2.38 7.93 -32.37
CA ASP A 697 1.06 8.37 -32.82
C ASP A 697 0.77 7.91 -34.26
N ARG A 698 -0.36 8.35 -34.82
CA ARG A 698 -0.75 8.01 -36.19
C ARG A 698 0.20 8.55 -37.27
N GLN A 699 0.96 9.62 -37.01
CA GLN A 699 1.90 10.19 -37.98
C GLN A 699 3.03 9.21 -38.30
N ALA A 700 3.30 8.26 -37.40
CA ALA A 700 4.20 7.13 -37.67
C ALA A 700 3.73 6.21 -38.81
N TYR A 701 2.50 6.35 -39.32
CA TYR A 701 1.99 5.57 -40.45
C TYR A 701 2.91 5.61 -41.68
N ASN A 702 3.43 6.78 -42.06
CA ASN A 702 4.31 6.89 -43.24
C ASN A 702 5.62 6.12 -43.01
N ALA A 703 6.22 6.25 -41.82
CA ALA A 703 7.41 5.48 -41.46
C ALA A 703 7.17 3.96 -41.46
N ILE A 704 5.99 3.52 -40.99
CA ILE A 704 5.58 2.11 -41.07
C ILE A 704 5.39 1.68 -42.54
N HIS A 705 4.76 2.52 -43.36
CA HIS A 705 4.47 2.23 -44.78
C HIS A 705 5.75 2.12 -45.60
N ASP A 706 6.67 3.08 -45.45
CA ASP A 706 7.96 3.11 -46.14
C ASP A 706 8.90 2.02 -45.60
N GLY A 707 8.72 1.65 -44.33
CA GLY A 707 9.46 0.63 -43.61
C GLY A 707 10.44 1.23 -42.61
N ILE A 708 10.38 0.73 -41.38
CA ILE A 708 11.25 1.18 -40.29
C ILE A 708 12.55 0.39 -40.33
N ASN A 709 13.67 1.06 -40.54
CA ASN A 709 14.98 0.45 -40.40
C ASN A 709 15.33 0.31 -38.91
N VAL A 710 15.52 -0.92 -38.43
CA VAL A 710 15.85 -1.18 -37.02
C VAL A 710 17.28 -0.77 -36.74
N THR A 711 17.45 0.25 -35.91
CA THR A 711 18.77 0.77 -35.53
C THR A 711 19.20 0.25 -34.16
N ARG A 712 20.48 0.42 -33.84
CA ARG A 712 21.00 0.11 -32.50
C ARG A 712 20.25 0.86 -31.38
N ALA A 713 19.84 2.09 -31.64
CA ALA A 713 19.05 2.89 -30.70
C ALA A 713 17.67 2.25 -30.43
N HIS A 714 17.00 1.69 -31.44
CA HIS A 714 15.74 0.98 -31.23
C HIS A 714 15.95 -0.26 -30.35
N ILE A 715 17.04 -1.00 -30.57
CA ILE A 715 17.39 -2.20 -29.80
C ILE A 715 17.67 -1.84 -28.34
N ASP A 716 18.50 -0.82 -28.11
CA ASP A 716 18.84 -0.37 -26.76
C ASP A 716 17.60 0.20 -26.03
N ASN A 717 16.69 0.88 -26.75
CA ASN A 717 15.40 1.31 -26.19
C ASN A 717 14.54 0.12 -25.77
N LEU A 718 14.42 -0.93 -26.60
CA LEU A 718 13.65 -2.12 -26.24
C LEU A 718 14.25 -2.84 -25.03
N VAL A 719 15.58 -3.00 -24.98
CA VAL A 719 16.27 -3.59 -23.83
C VAL A 719 16.12 -2.72 -22.59
N SER A 720 16.01 -1.39 -22.72
CA SER A 720 15.68 -0.50 -21.60
C SER A 720 14.25 -0.69 -21.09
N TYR A 721 13.30 -0.98 -21.97
CA TYR A 721 11.91 -1.27 -21.57
C TYR A 721 11.77 -2.68 -20.98
N VAL A 722 12.59 -3.63 -21.46
CA VAL A 722 12.56 -5.03 -21.06
C VAL A 722 13.99 -5.51 -20.78
N PRO A 723 14.54 -5.24 -19.57
CA PRO A 723 15.95 -5.54 -19.24
C PRO A 723 16.33 -7.01 -19.30
N ALA A 724 15.35 -7.91 -19.29
CA ALA A 724 15.52 -9.35 -19.43
C ALA A 724 15.78 -9.80 -20.88
N LEU A 725 15.60 -8.94 -21.89
CA LEU A 725 15.90 -9.26 -23.29
C LEU A 725 17.39 -9.12 -23.57
N HIS A 726 18.00 -10.19 -24.09
CA HIS A 726 19.29 -10.08 -24.73
C HIS A 726 19.20 -9.24 -26.01
N VAL A 727 20.27 -8.48 -26.28
CA VAL A 727 20.40 -7.61 -27.46
C VAL A 727 20.07 -8.32 -28.77
N GLU A 728 20.50 -9.58 -28.93
CA GLU A 728 20.23 -10.38 -30.13
C GLU A 728 18.73 -10.71 -30.27
N THR A 729 18.08 -11.14 -29.18
CA THR A 729 16.63 -11.38 -29.13
C THR A 729 15.84 -10.09 -29.41
N ALA A 730 16.24 -8.97 -28.80
CA ALA A 730 15.63 -7.67 -29.03
C ALA A 730 15.77 -7.22 -30.50
N THR A 731 16.93 -7.48 -31.12
CA THR A 731 17.16 -7.20 -32.54
C THR A 731 16.21 -8.00 -33.43
N THR A 732 16.08 -9.29 -33.18
CA THR A 732 15.20 -10.18 -33.94
C THR A 732 13.73 -9.80 -33.77
N LEU A 733 13.29 -9.50 -32.54
CA LEU A 733 11.93 -9.07 -32.24
C LEU A 733 11.55 -7.77 -32.96
N LEU A 734 12.40 -6.74 -32.87
CA LEU A 734 12.13 -5.47 -33.53
C LEU A 734 12.16 -5.58 -35.05
N THR A 735 13.09 -6.36 -35.59
CA THR A 735 13.23 -6.54 -37.05
C THR A 735 12.02 -7.29 -37.61
N SER A 736 11.61 -8.38 -36.94
CA SER A 736 10.41 -9.14 -37.32
C SER A 736 9.14 -8.29 -37.18
N TRP A 737 8.96 -7.57 -36.07
CA TRP A 737 7.78 -6.72 -35.88
C TRP A 737 7.71 -5.56 -36.88
N ALA A 738 8.84 -4.88 -37.14
CA ALA A 738 8.92 -3.81 -38.12
C ALA A 738 8.58 -4.29 -39.55
N GLY A 739 9.06 -5.48 -39.93
CA GLY A 739 8.69 -6.13 -41.18
C GLY A 739 7.20 -6.45 -41.25
N TYR A 740 6.67 -7.09 -40.22
CA TYR A 740 5.27 -7.50 -40.16
C TYR A 740 4.30 -6.31 -40.23
N ILE A 741 4.55 -5.25 -39.45
CA ILE A 741 3.66 -4.08 -39.42
C ILE A 741 3.74 -3.28 -40.73
N LYS A 742 4.88 -3.31 -41.43
CA LYS A 742 5.03 -2.72 -42.78
C LYS A 742 4.15 -3.43 -43.80
N GLU A 743 4.23 -4.77 -43.88
CA GLU A 743 3.44 -5.57 -44.81
C GLU A 743 1.93 -5.39 -44.58
N HIS A 744 1.56 -5.20 -43.32
CA HIS A 744 0.17 -4.98 -42.90
C HIS A 744 -0.22 -3.50 -42.75
N SER A 745 0.65 -2.57 -43.17
CA SER A 745 0.47 -1.12 -43.01
C SER A 745 -0.84 -0.63 -43.64
N HIS A 746 -1.28 -1.25 -44.73
CA HIS A 746 -2.56 -0.96 -45.39
C HIS A 746 -3.78 -1.00 -44.43
N ARG A 747 -3.73 -1.79 -43.35
CA ARG A 747 -4.80 -1.89 -42.34
C ARG A 747 -4.84 -0.70 -41.37
N LEU A 748 -3.74 0.05 -41.29
CA LEU A 748 -3.60 1.25 -40.47
C LEU A 748 -4.11 2.50 -41.22
N SER A 749 -4.06 2.48 -42.56
CA SER A 749 -4.55 3.55 -43.43
C SER A 749 -6.02 3.87 -43.17
N LEU A 750 -6.33 5.17 -43.14
CA LEU A 750 -7.72 5.62 -43.05
C LEU A 750 -8.30 5.90 -44.42
N GLU A 751 -7.50 6.51 -45.30
CA GLU A 751 -7.85 6.80 -46.69
C GLU A 751 -8.32 5.54 -47.41
N ARG A 752 -7.50 4.47 -47.41
CA ARG A 752 -7.90 3.17 -47.99
C ARG A 752 -9.17 2.58 -47.37
N LYS A 753 -9.39 2.81 -46.06
CA LYS A 753 -10.58 2.26 -45.39
C LYS A 753 -11.85 2.99 -45.78
N THR A 754 -11.74 4.26 -46.16
CA THR A 754 -12.86 5.12 -46.56
C THR A 754 -12.79 5.46 -48.06
N GLU A 755 -12.07 4.67 -48.83
CA GLU A 755 -11.81 4.91 -50.26
C GLU A 755 -13.13 4.81 -51.05
N ASP A 756 -13.91 3.77 -50.75
CA ASP A 756 -15.23 3.51 -51.35
C ASP A 756 -16.36 4.35 -50.73
N TYR A 757 -16.08 5.17 -49.71
CA TYR A 757 -17.12 5.93 -49.03
C TYR A 757 -17.40 7.21 -49.82
N ASP A 758 -18.67 7.54 -50.03
CA ASP A 758 -19.01 8.87 -50.50
C ASP A 758 -18.76 9.94 -49.41
N HIS A 759 -18.98 11.21 -49.76
CA HIS A 759 -18.72 12.32 -48.84
C HIS A 759 -19.55 12.21 -47.54
N GLU A 760 -20.81 11.81 -47.67
CA GLU A 760 -21.75 11.68 -46.55
C GLU A 760 -21.39 10.49 -45.66
N GLU A 761 -20.96 9.37 -46.26
CA GLU A 761 -20.46 8.19 -45.56
C GLU A 761 -19.15 8.47 -44.80
N ARG A 762 -18.23 9.27 -45.37
CA ARG A 762 -17.00 9.72 -44.67
C ARG A 762 -17.34 10.61 -43.48
N PHE A 763 -18.26 11.55 -43.67
CA PHE A 763 -18.77 12.40 -42.60
C PHE A 763 -19.36 11.56 -41.45
N ASP A 764 -20.21 10.60 -41.78
CA ASP A 764 -20.87 9.73 -40.81
C ASP A 764 -19.91 8.79 -40.09
N PHE A 765 -18.89 8.31 -40.79
CA PHE A 765 -17.81 7.55 -40.20
C PHE A 765 -17.06 8.37 -39.14
N LEU A 766 -16.66 9.60 -39.46
CA LEU A 766 -15.95 10.49 -38.53
C LEU A 766 -16.82 10.87 -37.33
N ARG A 767 -18.08 11.22 -37.57
CA ARG A 767 -19.08 11.53 -36.53
C ARG A 767 -19.23 10.38 -35.54
N ASN A 768 -19.34 9.15 -36.04
CA ASN A 768 -19.44 7.96 -35.21
C ASN A 768 -18.13 7.65 -34.46
N LEU A 769 -16.98 7.94 -35.08
CA LEU A 769 -15.69 7.73 -34.45
C LEU A 769 -15.49 8.66 -33.26
N VAL A 770 -15.79 9.96 -33.41
CA VAL A 770 -15.72 10.92 -32.30
C VAL A 770 -16.71 10.55 -31.20
N ARG A 771 -17.96 10.22 -31.55
CA ARG A 771 -19.00 9.80 -30.58
C ARG A 771 -18.56 8.61 -29.71
N LYS A 772 -17.86 7.63 -30.29
CA LYS A 772 -17.40 6.42 -29.57
C LYS A 772 -16.23 6.69 -28.61
N ASN A 773 -15.56 7.83 -28.71
CA ASN A 773 -14.41 8.19 -27.87
C ASN A 773 -14.72 9.32 -26.87
N THR A 774 -16.00 9.70 -26.70
CA THR A 774 -16.45 10.67 -25.68
C THR A 774 -17.41 9.98 -24.70
N SER A 775 -16.97 9.76 -23.45
CA SER A 775 -17.58 8.88 -22.44
C SER A 775 -18.74 9.51 -21.63
N SER A 776 -19.66 10.22 -22.26
CA SER A 776 -20.91 10.64 -21.59
C SER A 776 -22.08 9.83 -22.15
N GLY A 777 -22.67 8.97 -21.32
CA GLY A 777 -23.91 8.28 -21.65
C GLY A 777 -24.96 9.26 -22.15
N GLY A 778 -25.56 8.97 -23.32
CA GLY A 778 -26.82 9.54 -23.80
C GLY A 778 -26.90 11.06 -24.09
N HIS A 779 -26.01 11.92 -23.59
CA HIS A 779 -26.14 13.37 -23.65
C HIS A 779 -24.93 14.07 -24.27
N SER A 780 -24.97 14.06 -25.61
CA SER A 780 -24.27 14.85 -26.65
C SER A 780 -22.88 15.41 -26.41
N LEU A 781 -21.98 15.13 -27.35
CA LEU A 781 -20.74 15.84 -27.72
C LEU A 781 -20.83 17.38 -27.60
N ALA A 782 -22.03 17.94 -27.75
CA ALA A 782 -22.30 19.36 -27.53
C ALA A 782 -22.03 19.84 -26.09
N ASN A 783 -22.15 18.97 -25.07
CA ASN A 783 -21.86 19.29 -23.68
C ASN A 783 -20.34 19.38 -23.42
N VAL A 784 -19.55 18.55 -24.10
CA VAL A 784 -18.08 18.61 -24.04
C VAL A 784 -17.57 19.89 -24.70
N ILE A 785 -18.18 20.31 -25.81
CA ILE A 785 -17.86 21.56 -26.53
C ILE A 785 -18.37 22.81 -25.77
N ALA A 786 -19.52 22.73 -25.10
CA ALA A 786 -20.03 23.83 -24.27
C ALA A 786 -19.12 24.16 -23.07
N ASN A 787 -18.41 23.16 -22.54
CA ASN A 787 -17.49 23.32 -21.41
C ASN A 787 -16.19 24.05 -21.80
N SER A 788 -15.71 23.89 -23.03
CA SER A 788 -14.44 24.48 -23.48
C SER A 788 -14.55 25.94 -23.93
N GLU A 789 -15.74 26.41 -24.34
CA GLU A 789 -15.93 27.80 -24.79
C GLU A 789 -16.32 28.78 -23.66
N GLY A 790 -16.32 28.38 -22.38
CA GLY A 790 -16.58 29.34 -21.30
C GLY A 790 -16.95 28.83 -19.90
N GLY A 791 -16.58 27.61 -19.49
CA GLY A 791 -16.64 27.21 -18.07
C GLY A 791 -18.03 27.11 -17.44
N ILE A 792 -18.99 26.48 -18.12
CA ILE A 792 -20.36 26.29 -17.60
C ILE A 792 -20.45 24.92 -16.86
N PRO A 793 -21.04 24.85 -15.67
CA PRO A 793 -21.20 23.61 -14.92
C PRO A 793 -22.22 22.64 -15.55
N ILE A 794 -22.02 21.34 -15.29
CA ILE A 794 -22.71 20.15 -15.87
C ILE A 794 -24.26 20.17 -15.69
N HIS A 795 -24.81 21.07 -14.86
CA HIS A 795 -26.24 21.15 -14.55
C HIS A 795 -26.98 22.38 -15.13
N ALA A 796 -26.33 23.26 -15.89
CA ALA A 796 -27.02 24.42 -16.47
C ALA A 796 -27.70 24.07 -17.81
N THR A 797 -29.00 24.32 -17.92
CA THR A 797 -29.77 24.10 -19.15
C THR A 797 -29.30 25.06 -20.26
N LEU A 798 -28.60 24.56 -21.28
CA LEU A 798 -28.21 25.35 -22.45
C LEU A 798 -29.46 25.81 -23.22
N SER A 799 -29.49 27.08 -23.64
CA SER A 799 -30.60 27.56 -24.47
C SER A 799 -30.62 26.85 -25.83
N LYS A 800 -31.82 26.57 -26.38
CA LYS A 800 -31.99 25.92 -27.71
C LYS A 800 -31.16 26.60 -28.81
N ARG A 801 -30.96 27.92 -28.72
CA ARG A 801 -30.18 28.73 -29.68
C ARG A 801 -28.67 28.49 -29.60
N ARG A 802 -28.11 28.24 -28.40
CA ARG A 802 -26.68 27.91 -28.22
C ARG A 802 -26.38 26.46 -28.62
N MET A 803 -27.24 25.51 -28.27
CA MET A 803 -27.16 24.12 -28.73
C MET A 803 -27.15 24.01 -30.25
N LYS A 804 -27.95 24.82 -30.94
CA LYS A 804 -27.96 24.87 -32.41
C LYS A 804 -26.60 25.29 -32.98
N LYS A 805 -25.96 26.33 -32.44
CA LYS A 805 -24.63 26.81 -32.87
C LYS A 805 -23.51 25.78 -32.67
N ILE A 806 -23.53 25.07 -31.55
CA ILE A 806 -22.53 24.03 -31.24
C ILE A 806 -22.67 22.87 -32.22
N ASN A 807 -23.91 22.46 -32.52
CA ASN A 807 -24.16 21.43 -33.53
C ASN A 807 -23.70 21.90 -34.91
N GLU A 808 -24.11 23.09 -35.36
CA GLU A 808 -23.68 23.67 -36.64
C GLU A 808 -22.15 23.65 -36.80
N ARG A 809 -21.40 24.04 -35.77
CA ARG A 809 -19.92 24.03 -35.79
C ARG A 809 -19.30 22.62 -35.82
N LEU A 810 -19.87 21.67 -35.10
CA LEU A 810 -19.46 20.27 -35.17
C LEU A 810 -19.66 19.70 -36.58
N TYR A 811 -20.79 20.02 -37.22
CA TYR A 811 -21.07 19.65 -38.60
C TYR A 811 -20.04 20.27 -39.54
N GLU A 812 -19.75 21.57 -39.42
CA GLU A 812 -18.73 22.25 -40.25
C GLU A 812 -17.35 21.58 -40.16
N VAL A 813 -16.86 21.27 -38.95
CA VAL A 813 -15.55 20.65 -38.78
C VAL A 813 -15.53 19.23 -39.35
N LEU A 814 -16.48 18.38 -38.98
CA LEU A 814 -16.53 17.00 -39.49
C LEU A 814 -16.70 16.96 -41.02
N PHE A 815 -17.41 17.92 -41.61
CA PHE A 815 -17.60 18.06 -43.05
C PHE A 815 -16.30 18.48 -43.75
N LYS A 816 -15.55 19.40 -43.14
CA LYS A 816 -14.19 19.75 -43.60
C LYS A 816 -13.29 18.51 -43.59
N TYR A 817 -13.23 17.77 -42.49
CA TYR A 817 -12.38 16.57 -42.42
C TYR A 817 -12.82 15.43 -43.35
N ALA A 818 -14.11 15.30 -43.65
CA ALA A 818 -14.61 14.36 -44.66
C ALA A 818 -14.08 14.75 -46.07
N THR A 819 -14.01 16.04 -46.35
CA THR A 819 -13.42 16.60 -47.58
C THR A 819 -11.90 16.42 -47.61
N ASP A 820 -11.22 16.63 -46.48
CA ASP A 820 -9.78 16.42 -46.33
C ASP A 820 -9.41 14.94 -46.54
N LEU A 821 -10.22 14.01 -46.04
CA LEU A 821 -10.10 12.57 -46.30
C LEU A 821 -10.30 12.20 -47.77
N GLU A 822 -11.23 12.86 -48.46
CA GLU A 822 -11.46 12.67 -49.90
C GLU A 822 -10.25 13.14 -50.73
N ARG A 823 -9.53 14.15 -50.26
CA ARG A 823 -8.35 14.72 -50.95
C ARG A 823 -7.02 14.10 -50.52
N GLY A 824 -7.00 13.22 -49.52
CA GLY A 824 -5.77 12.68 -48.93
C GLY A 824 -4.95 13.71 -48.13
N GLU A 825 -5.58 14.81 -47.70
CA GLU A 825 -4.93 15.94 -47.02
C GLU A 825 -5.31 15.95 -45.54
N ILE A 826 -4.83 14.99 -44.74
CA ILE A 826 -5.23 14.91 -43.31
C ILE A 826 -4.50 15.98 -42.47
N SER A 827 -5.11 17.16 -42.31
CA SER A 827 -4.66 18.20 -41.38
C SER A 827 -5.55 18.21 -40.14
N THR A 828 -5.01 17.83 -38.97
CA THR A 828 -5.74 18.04 -37.72
C THR A 828 -5.62 19.50 -37.26
N GLY A 829 -6.73 20.23 -37.17
CA GLY A 829 -6.76 21.59 -36.63
C GLY A 829 -6.34 21.63 -35.15
N THR A 830 -5.86 22.79 -34.69
CA THR A 830 -5.40 23.02 -33.30
C THR A 830 -6.53 23.39 -32.32
N ASP A 831 -7.78 23.47 -32.79
CA ASP A 831 -8.93 23.78 -31.95
C ASP A 831 -9.44 22.52 -31.20
N LEU A 832 -10.33 22.72 -30.24
CA LEU A 832 -10.84 21.62 -29.39
C LEU A 832 -11.44 20.47 -30.23
N ILE A 833 -12.18 20.79 -31.29
CA ILE A 833 -12.84 19.77 -32.13
C ILE A 833 -11.80 19.01 -32.94
N GLY A 834 -10.79 19.70 -33.48
CA GLY A 834 -9.62 19.09 -34.11
C GLY A 834 -8.83 18.19 -33.15
N GLY A 835 -8.68 18.60 -31.88
CA GLY A 835 -8.06 17.79 -30.82
C GLY A 835 -8.84 16.54 -30.45
N LEU A 836 -10.17 16.64 -30.30
CA LEU A 836 -11.05 15.48 -30.05
C LEU A 836 -10.99 14.46 -31.18
N LEU A 837 -10.97 14.94 -32.43
CA LEU A 837 -10.85 14.09 -33.60
C LEU A 837 -9.45 13.47 -33.69
N GLY A 838 -8.38 14.23 -33.44
CA GLY A 838 -7.00 13.74 -33.36
C GLY A 838 -6.85 12.59 -32.36
N ASN A 839 -7.41 12.76 -31.17
CA ASN A 839 -7.43 11.70 -30.14
C ASN A 839 -8.22 10.46 -30.59
N ALA A 840 -9.39 10.64 -31.20
CA ALA A 840 -10.19 9.53 -31.70
C ALA A 840 -9.48 8.73 -32.81
N LEU A 841 -8.72 9.43 -33.65
CA LEU A 841 -7.90 8.85 -34.72
C LEU A 841 -6.68 8.12 -34.18
N ASN A 842 -5.95 8.67 -33.21
CA ASN A 842 -4.84 8.01 -32.53
C ASN A 842 -5.30 6.76 -31.79
N ASN A 843 -6.42 6.83 -31.06
CA ASN A 843 -7.02 5.67 -30.40
C ASN A 843 -7.43 4.58 -31.40
N ARG A 844 -7.87 4.95 -32.62
CA ARG A 844 -8.15 3.97 -33.68
C ARG A 844 -6.86 3.34 -34.18
N PHE A 845 -5.80 4.13 -34.41
CA PHE A 845 -4.50 3.67 -34.87
C PHE A 845 -3.91 2.64 -33.90
N PHE A 846 -3.80 2.96 -32.62
CA PHE A 846 -3.26 2.04 -31.61
C PHE A 846 -4.09 0.77 -31.40
N ARG A 847 -5.43 0.87 -31.50
CA ARG A 847 -6.29 -0.33 -31.49
C ARG A 847 -6.08 -1.25 -32.69
N GLN A 848 -5.60 -0.74 -33.82
CA GLN A 848 -5.30 -1.58 -34.99
C GLN A 848 -3.87 -2.12 -34.90
N THR A 849 -2.88 -1.33 -34.50
CA THR A 849 -1.51 -1.81 -34.32
C THR A 849 -1.44 -2.90 -33.26
N SER A 850 -2.17 -2.76 -32.16
CA SER A 850 -2.27 -3.81 -31.13
C SER A 850 -2.83 -5.13 -31.68
N LYS A 851 -3.90 -5.08 -32.50
CA LYS A 851 -4.45 -6.28 -33.16
C LYS A 851 -3.48 -6.92 -34.14
N LEU A 852 -2.73 -6.11 -34.89
CA LEU A 852 -1.67 -6.63 -35.74
C LEU A 852 -0.59 -7.31 -34.91
N GLY A 853 -0.25 -6.76 -33.75
CA GLY A 853 0.73 -7.38 -32.84
C GLY A 853 0.26 -8.71 -32.27
N LEU A 854 -1.03 -8.85 -31.94
CA LEU A 854 -1.62 -10.13 -31.56
C LEU A 854 -1.55 -11.15 -32.70
N SER A 855 -1.77 -10.72 -33.94
CA SER A 855 -1.63 -11.59 -35.11
C SER A 855 -0.19 -11.94 -35.45
N TRP A 856 0.74 -11.02 -35.21
CA TRP A 856 2.17 -11.22 -35.39
C TRP A 856 2.73 -12.22 -34.39
N ALA A 857 2.28 -12.20 -33.12
CA ALA A 857 2.73 -13.15 -32.10
C ALA A 857 2.44 -14.62 -32.45
N TYR A 858 1.55 -14.87 -33.42
CA TYR A 858 1.15 -16.20 -33.90
C TYR A 858 1.37 -16.40 -35.41
N SER A 859 2.08 -15.48 -36.07
CA SER A 859 2.46 -15.68 -37.47
C SER A 859 3.73 -16.52 -37.56
N ASP A 860 3.89 -17.24 -38.66
CA ASP A 860 5.09 -18.06 -38.93
C ASP A 860 6.40 -17.25 -38.92
N ASP A 861 6.31 -15.94 -39.15
CA ASP A 861 7.44 -15.00 -39.16
C ASP A 861 7.79 -14.44 -37.76
N SER A 862 7.06 -14.85 -36.72
CA SER A 862 7.30 -14.41 -35.34
C SER A 862 8.43 -15.20 -34.68
N PRO A 863 9.41 -14.53 -34.03
CA PRO A 863 10.40 -15.22 -33.21
C PRO A 863 9.87 -15.59 -31.81
N ILE A 864 8.57 -15.36 -31.54
CA ILE A 864 7.95 -15.64 -30.24
C ILE A 864 7.44 -17.09 -30.21
N GLU A 865 8.04 -17.92 -29.36
CA GLU A 865 7.56 -19.27 -29.09
C GLU A 865 6.56 -19.23 -27.93
N ASN A 866 5.38 -19.85 -28.11
CA ASN A 866 4.35 -20.02 -27.07
C ASN A 866 3.80 -18.72 -26.46
N ALA A 867 3.37 -17.77 -27.30
CA ALA A 867 2.73 -16.54 -26.82
C ALA A 867 1.47 -16.84 -25.97
N GLU A 868 1.38 -16.28 -24.76
CA GLU A 868 0.25 -16.50 -23.84
C GLU A 868 -0.61 -15.23 -23.70
N PHE A 869 -1.94 -15.33 -23.89
CA PHE A 869 -2.87 -14.21 -23.66
C PHE A 869 -3.69 -14.40 -22.39
N LEU A 870 -3.57 -13.44 -21.46
CA LEU A 870 -4.30 -13.38 -20.19
C LEU A 870 -5.56 -12.52 -20.33
N THR A 871 -6.74 -13.06 -19.98
CA THR A 871 -8.02 -12.35 -20.12
C THR A 871 -8.95 -12.63 -18.94
N TYR A 872 -9.63 -11.61 -18.41
CA TYR A 872 -10.80 -11.74 -17.54
C TYR A 872 -11.86 -10.71 -17.91
N GLY A 873 -13.14 -11.02 -17.72
CA GLY A 873 -14.26 -10.14 -18.01
C GLY A 873 -15.17 -9.98 -16.81
N THR A 874 -15.77 -8.81 -16.64
CA THR A 874 -16.66 -8.50 -15.50
C THR A 874 -18.02 -8.09 -16.00
N ASP A 875 -19.11 -8.68 -15.49
CA ASP A 875 -20.47 -8.25 -15.85
C ASP A 875 -20.82 -6.91 -15.19
N ARG A 876 -21.26 -5.94 -15.97
CA ARG A 876 -21.69 -4.56 -15.66
C ARG A 876 -22.97 -4.46 -14.82
N ARG A 877 -23.82 -5.48 -14.78
CA ARG A 877 -25.04 -5.50 -13.95
C ARG A 877 -24.83 -6.23 -12.64
N THR A 878 -24.06 -7.33 -12.66
CA THR A 878 -23.90 -8.18 -11.48
C THR A 878 -22.55 -8.02 -10.78
N GLY A 879 -21.57 -7.42 -11.46
CA GLY A 879 -20.22 -7.29 -10.94
C GLY A 879 -19.56 -8.64 -10.73
N GLN A 880 -19.84 -9.66 -11.54
CA GLN A 880 -19.28 -11.01 -11.42
C GLN A 880 -18.13 -11.19 -12.44
N ILE A 881 -16.99 -11.78 -12.04
CA ILE A 881 -15.91 -12.14 -13.00
C ILE A 881 -16.27 -13.44 -13.68
N TYR A 882 -16.17 -13.46 -15.00
CA TYR A 882 -16.39 -14.63 -15.82
C TYR A 882 -15.08 -15.16 -16.39
N ASP A 883 -15.01 -16.49 -16.47
CA ASP A 883 -14.06 -17.19 -17.32
C ASP A 883 -14.37 -16.86 -18.78
N LEU A 884 -13.41 -16.23 -19.46
CA LEU A 884 -13.52 -15.86 -20.86
C LEU A 884 -13.16 -17.01 -21.81
N SER A 885 -12.91 -18.23 -21.32
CA SER A 885 -12.75 -19.43 -22.15
C SER A 885 -14.02 -19.75 -22.96
N TYR A 886 -15.22 -19.48 -22.41
CA TYR A 886 -16.51 -19.63 -23.10
C TYR A 886 -16.68 -18.70 -24.32
N TYR A 887 -15.92 -17.59 -24.39
CA TYR A 887 -15.94 -16.72 -25.57
C TYR A 887 -15.39 -17.41 -26.83
N GLN A 888 -14.62 -18.49 -26.71
CA GLN A 888 -14.16 -19.27 -27.87
C GLN A 888 -15.32 -20.01 -28.57
N THR A 889 -16.39 -20.35 -27.85
CA THR A 889 -17.47 -21.23 -28.34
C THR A 889 -18.84 -20.55 -28.53
N ALA A 890 -19.09 -19.37 -27.96
CA ALA A 890 -20.40 -18.68 -28.00
C ALA A 890 -20.82 -18.13 -29.39
N GLU A 891 -22.08 -18.18 -29.81
CA GLU A 891 -22.53 -17.69 -31.13
C GLU A 891 -22.52 -16.14 -31.27
N LYS A 892 -22.52 -15.62 -32.50
CA LYS A 892 -22.30 -14.19 -32.80
C LYS A 892 -23.39 -13.25 -32.23
N GLY A 893 -24.59 -13.77 -31.99
CA GLY A 893 -25.74 -13.03 -31.43
C GLY A 893 -25.60 -12.79 -29.93
N ASP A 894 -25.18 -13.80 -29.17
CA ASP A 894 -25.05 -13.75 -27.70
C ASP A 894 -23.99 -12.72 -27.25
N LEU A 895 -22.94 -12.55 -28.06
CA LEU A 895 -21.85 -11.61 -27.81
C LEU A 895 -22.28 -10.14 -27.87
N HIS A 896 -23.35 -9.79 -28.61
CA HIS A 896 -23.80 -8.39 -28.71
C HIS A 896 -24.52 -7.93 -27.45
N ASP A 897 -25.35 -8.81 -26.88
CA ASP A 897 -26.04 -8.57 -25.62
C ASP A 897 -25.07 -8.63 -24.44
N GLU A 898 -24.07 -9.50 -24.48
CA GLU A 898 -22.99 -9.54 -23.49
C GLU A 898 -22.05 -8.33 -23.57
N ARG A 899 -21.79 -7.74 -24.74
CA ARG A 899 -21.01 -6.48 -24.86
C ARG A 899 -21.61 -5.33 -24.07
N ASN A 900 -22.95 -5.30 -23.97
CA ASN A 900 -23.65 -4.30 -23.17
C ASN A 900 -23.67 -4.69 -21.69
N ARG A 901 -23.51 -5.98 -21.38
CA ARG A 901 -23.44 -6.54 -20.01
C ARG A 901 -22.03 -6.72 -19.46
N MET A 902 -20.93 -6.64 -20.20
CA MET A 902 -19.57 -6.87 -19.67
C MET A 902 -18.59 -5.72 -19.94
N GLU A 903 -17.65 -5.53 -19.02
CA GLU A 903 -16.52 -4.60 -19.12
C GLU A 903 -15.21 -5.37 -19.04
N ILE A 904 -14.27 -5.05 -19.95
CA ILE A 904 -12.90 -5.55 -19.91
C ILE A 904 -12.05 -4.37 -19.46
N GLY A 905 -11.57 -4.42 -18.21
CA GLY A 905 -10.97 -3.28 -17.54
C GLY A 905 -9.72 -2.74 -18.25
N THR A 906 -9.56 -1.42 -18.30
CA THR A 906 -8.28 -0.75 -18.55
C THR A 906 -7.77 -0.21 -17.22
N ALA A 907 -6.98 -1.01 -16.51
CA ALA A 907 -6.35 -0.62 -15.25
C ALA A 907 -5.02 0.12 -15.51
N GLY A 908 -4.72 1.10 -14.64
CA GLY A 908 -3.60 2.03 -14.78
C GLY A 908 -2.21 1.39 -14.87
N THR A 909 -1.39 2.03 -15.71
CA THR A 909 0.09 2.20 -15.74
C THR A 909 1.08 1.09 -15.38
N ARG A 910 0.73 -0.10 -14.89
CA ARG A 910 1.68 -1.23 -14.75
C ARG A 910 0.99 -2.59 -15.00
N TYR A 911 0.92 -2.98 -16.28
CA TYR A 911 0.47 -4.28 -16.85
C TYR A 911 -0.98 -4.37 -17.36
N PHE A 912 -1.14 -4.88 -18.61
CA PHE A 912 -2.33 -4.66 -19.46
C PHE A 912 -3.10 -5.97 -19.76
N PRO A 913 -4.42 -6.06 -19.44
CA PRO A 913 -5.31 -7.05 -20.06
C PRO A 913 -5.58 -6.68 -21.54
N ILE A 914 -5.86 -7.66 -22.40
CA ILE A 914 -6.30 -7.34 -23.78
C ILE A 914 -7.71 -6.72 -23.75
N THR A 915 -7.94 -5.63 -24.47
CA THR A 915 -9.23 -4.95 -24.59
C THR A 915 -10.31 -5.85 -25.23
N HIS A 916 -11.59 -5.54 -25.03
CA HIS A 916 -12.70 -6.23 -25.73
C HIS A 916 -12.63 -6.18 -27.25
N SER A 917 -11.88 -5.22 -27.80
CA SER A 917 -11.65 -5.14 -29.23
C SER A 917 -10.59 -6.14 -29.71
N GLU A 918 -9.62 -6.46 -28.85
CA GLU A 918 -8.52 -7.40 -29.05
C GLU A 918 -8.96 -8.84 -28.76
N LEU A 919 -9.74 -9.07 -27.70
CA LEU A 919 -10.36 -10.38 -27.44
C LEU A 919 -11.19 -10.89 -28.62
N ARG A 920 -12.01 -10.01 -29.22
CA ARG A 920 -12.77 -10.34 -30.45
C ARG A 920 -11.88 -10.62 -31.65
N HIS A 921 -10.67 -10.05 -31.68
CA HIS A 921 -9.69 -10.29 -32.72
C HIS A 921 -9.02 -11.65 -32.52
N VAL A 922 -8.48 -11.92 -31.33
CA VAL A 922 -7.91 -13.22 -30.90
C VAL A 922 -8.89 -14.36 -31.22
N ARG A 923 -10.16 -14.22 -30.83
CA ARG A 923 -11.21 -15.19 -31.15
C ARG A 923 -11.44 -15.36 -32.65
N ARG A 924 -11.54 -14.26 -33.42
CA ARG A 924 -11.76 -14.33 -34.87
C ARG A 924 -10.62 -15.04 -35.59
N GLN A 925 -9.41 -14.95 -35.06
CA GLN A 925 -8.24 -15.61 -35.62
C GLN A 925 -7.99 -17.00 -35.05
N GLY A 926 -8.71 -17.41 -34.01
CA GLY A 926 -8.57 -18.73 -33.39
C GLY A 926 -7.31 -18.90 -32.55
N TYR A 927 -6.70 -17.80 -32.06
CA TYR A 927 -5.51 -17.90 -31.21
C TYR A 927 -5.86 -18.43 -29.82
N PRO A 928 -5.00 -19.25 -29.20
CA PRO A 928 -5.25 -19.80 -27.88
C PRO A 928 -5.31 -18.69 -26.83
N ILE A 929 -6.28 -18.82 -25.92
CA ILE A 929 -6.44 -17.95 -24.75
C ILE A 929 -6.11 -18.81 -23.55
N ILE A 930 -5.16 -18.37 -22.71
CA ILE A 930 -4.80 -19.13 -21.53
C ILE A 930 -5.77 -18.82 -20.42
N ARG A 931 -6.28 -19.90 -19.83
CA ARG A 931 -7.13 -19.89 -18.65
C ARG A 931 -6.33 -19.31 -17.49
N ILE A 932 -6.71 -18.12 -17.01
CA ILE A 932 -6.49 -17.83 -15.59
C ILE A 932 -7.57 -18.64 -14.90
N GLU A 933 -7.23 -19.88 -14.57
CA GLU A 933 -7.89 -20.49 -13.43
C GLU A 933 -7.64 -19.50 -12.29
N ARG A 934 -8.68 -19.08 -11.54
CA ARG A 934 -8.44 -18.69 -10.13
C ARG A 934 -7.40 -19.67 -9.63
N PRO A 935 -6.37 -19.25 -8.88
CA PRO A 935 -5.48 -20.24 -8.34
C PRO A 935 -6.39 -21.28 -7.67
N LEU A 936 -6.41 -22.48 -8.23
CA LEU A 936 -6.09 -23.63 -7.42
C LEU A 936 -4.79 -23.20 -6.80
N GLN A 937 -4.97 -22.52 -5.66
CA GLN A 937 -4.05 -22.44 -4.59
C GLN A 937 -3.37 -23.84 -4.63
N ARG A 938 -2.05 -23.86 -4.68
CA ARG A 938 -1.26 -25.09 -4.69
C ARG A 938 -0.15 -24.88 -3.69
#